data_AF-A0AAV6K826-F1
#
_entry.id   AF-A0AAV6K826-F1
#
_cell.length_a   1.000
_cell.length_b   1.000
_cell.length_c   1.000
_cell.angle_alpha   90.00
_cell.angle_beta   90.00
_cell.angle_gamma   90.00
#
_symmetry.space_group_name_H-M   'P 1'
#
loop_
_entity.id
_entity.type
_entity.pdbx_description
1 polymer ?
#
loop_
_entity_poly.entity_id
_entity_poly.type
_entity_poly.pdbx_seq_one_letter_code
_entity_poly.pdbx_strand_id
1 'polypeptide(L)'
;MDSLDLIEFSETLQMLPPPPGSFLDREELIQHVGEFALSQGYVVTIKQSRKDRDVILGCDRGGVYRSRRKTIDEASGENARKRKTGSRLTNCPFECLGKKDDGFWVLTIKNGSHNHEPLKDISEHPSARRFSESEVLLIKEMTEAGLKPRQILKRLRQSNPELLSTPKHVYNIKSRLRQGNPTVKRFKTLRPQTSGVGNSNLPTTSEPSWRQRNPPRVPNLIAGRFVDSQSLASIDVINPASQQVVCQVPLTTPEEFKAAVFAAKRAFSSWRSTPVTTRQRIMFKLQELIRRDIDKLAVNITSEQGKTLKDSYSEVLRGLEVVEHACGMASLQMGEFASNISYGTDSYSIREPLGVCAGICPYNFPAMVPLWMFPIAVTCGNTFILKPCERDPGASVILAELAVEAGLPKGVLNIVHGTHDIMNSICDDDDIKAVSFVGSDTAGAYVFERASASGKRVQVVADYLALGTNMHIPCNLWASILTSTPVIVNKIWMIDYSLQCNRGAKNHAIVMPDASMDTTLNALVATGFGAAGQRCMAISTVVFVGGSNLWASLPSLWSTSHPVRNSCKIRGGGVTGCKEMTLAWHPSEGVADTYLGSRCSRLDWQGLWFRECGVRRCLTTWSGGLIVYLVREDKLVELAKSLIVNAGTESDADLGPVISKQAKERLCRLIQSGIDSGAKLALDGRNIVVPRYELGNFIGPTILSDVRVEMECYKEEIFGPVLLCMEVGADSLEEAINLINRNKYSSGASIFTTSAAAASKFQSEIEAGQVGINVPVAAPLPFFSSNGSKASFSGDLNFSGKAGLHFYTKVKTVTRQWQDFPSSDGVSLGNTESLAFTTSDGSQQIQDA
;
A
#
# COMPACT_ATOMS: atom_id res chain seq x y z
N MET A 1 26.21 14.87 72.35
CA MET A 1 27.43 15.71 72.39
C MET A 1 27.85 15.93 70.97
N ASP A 2 27.88 17.13 70.39
CA ASP A 2 27.39 18.45 70.79
C ASP A 2 27.29 19.24 69.48
N SER A 3 26.43 20.24 69.54
CA SER A 3 26.29 21.36 68.62
C SER A 3 27.62 22.00 68.19
N LEU A 4 27.71 22.40 66.92
CA LEU A 4 28.49 23.56 66.48
C LEU A 4 27.73 24.32 65.39
N ASP A 5 27.03 25.35 65.87
CA ASP A 5 26.90 26.72 65.38
C ASP A 5 26.67 27.07 63.90
N LEU A 6 25.57 27.81 63.77
CA LEU A 6 25.19 28.73 62.70
C LEU A 6 26.26 29.81 62.45
N ILE A 7 26.63 29.99 61.19
CA ILE A 7 27.06 31.29 60.66
C ILE A 7 25.99 31.75 59.68
N GLU A 8 25.17 32.70 60.11
CA GLU A 8 24.34 33.53 59.24
C GLU A 8 25.24 34.49 58.45
N PHE A 9 25.36 34.27 57.13
CA PHE A 9 25.63 35.35 56.18
C PHE A 9 24.31 35.77 55.55
N SER A 10 23.75 36.86 56.06
CA SER A 10 22.69 37.64 55.45
C SER A 10 23.29 38.51 54.33
N GLU A 11 23.57 37.92 53.17
CA GLU A 11 23.63 38.66 51.91
C GLU A 11 22.27 38.54 51.23
N THR A 12 21.49 39.62 51.20
CA THR A 12 20.36 39.72 50.28
C THR A 12 20.91 39.66 48.85
N LEU A 13 20.87 38.48 48.23
CA LEU A 13 21.23 38.24 46.83
C LEU A 13 20.50 39.26 45.92
N GLN A 14 21.24 40.25 45.44
CA GLN A 14 20.71 41.28 44.54
C GLN A 14 20.71 40.73 43.11
N MET A 15 19.53 40.64 42.49
CA MET A 15 19.39 40.06 41.14
C MET A 15 20.10 40.91 40.09
N LEU A 16 20.97 40.26 39.31
CA LEU A 16 21.76 40.92 38.27
C LEU A 16 21.09 40.81 36.89
N PRO A 17 21.31 41.79 35.98
CA PRO A 17 20.94 41.67 34.58
C PRO A 17 21.91 40.72 33.83
N PRO A 18 21.47 40.09 32.72
CA PRO A 18 22.33 39.23 31.90
C PRO A 18 23.46 40.03 31.24
N PRO A 19 24.65 39.43 31.05
CA PRO A 19 25.75 40.09 30.39
C PRO A 19 25.41 40.43 28.92
N PRO A 20 25.87 41.58 28.39
CA PRO A 20 25.70 41.90 26.98
C PRO A 20 26.47 40.90 26.10
N GLY A 21 25.95 40.63 24.90
CA GLY A 21 26.55 39.67 23.96
C GLY A 21 25.93 39.75 22.57
N SER A 22 26.61 39.12 21.60
CA SER A 22 26.17 38.99 20.21
C SER A 22 25.88 37.52 19.89
N PHE A 23 24.77 37.25 19.22
CA PHE A 23 24.24 35.90 18.97
C PHE A 23 23.97 35.71 17.47
N LEU A 24 24.10 34.48 16.98
CA LEU A 24 23.91 34.17 15.55
C LEU A 24 22.45 34.31 15.14
N ASP A 25 21.54 33.90 16.01
CA ASP A 25 20.11 34.01 15.78
C ASP A 25 19.33 34.54 17.00
N ARG A 26 18.05 34.85 16.75
CA ARG A 26 17.16 35.50 17.72
C ARG A 26 16.80 34.55 18.87
N GLU A 27 16.69 33.28 18.56
CA GLU A 27 16.25 32.24 19.49
C GLU A 27 17.35 31.94 20.52
N GLU A 28 18.61 31.93 20.07
CA GLU A 28 19.81 31.81 20.91
C GLU A 28 19.91 32.96 21.93
N LEU A 29 19.69 34.22 21.50
CA LEU A 29 19.65 35.38 22.39
C LEU A 29 18.57 35.24 23.47
N ILE A 30 17.36 34.82 23.09
CA ILE A 30 16.24 34.68 24.03
C ILE A 30 16.51 33.55 25.03
N GLN A 31 17.13 32.46 24.58
CA GLN A 31 17.51 31.35 25.44
C GLN A 31 18.58 31.79 26.46
N HIS A 32 19.61 32.50 26.01
CA HIS A 32 20.67 33.02 26.87
C HIS A 32 20.12 33.91 28.00
N VAL A 33 19.25 34.87 27.67
CA VAL A 33 18.61 35.75 28.67
C VAL A 33 17.71 34.95 29.61
N GLY A 34 17.02 33.93 29.11
CA GLY A 34 16.14 33.06 29.90
C GLY A 34 16.88 32.22 30.92
N GLU A 35 17.95 31.56 30.52
CA GLU A 35 18.77 30.71 31.40
C GLU A 35 19.48 31.53 32.47
N PHE A 36 20.04 32.68 32.10
CA PHE A 36 20.65 33.60 33.06
C PHE A 36 19.63 34.10 34.09
N ALA A 37 18.44 34.52 33.66
CA ALA A 37 17.39 34.98 34.56
C ALA A 37 16.99 33.91 35.59
N LEU A 38 16.86 32.65 35.15
CA LEU A 38 16.55 31.53 36.04
C LEU A 38 17.65 31.30 37.09
N SER A 39 18.93 31.43 36.70
CA SER A 39 20.06 31.33 37.63
C SER A 39 20.04 32.42 38.71
N GLN A 40 19.44 33.57 38.40
CA GLN A 40 19.30 34.72 39.30
C GLN A 40 17.94 34.75 40.02
N GLY A 41 17.10 33.72 39.85
CA GLY A 41 15.83 33.58 40.58
C GLY A 41 14.68 34.45 40.04
N TYR A 42 14.69 34.83 38.76
CA TYR A 42 13.56 35.52 38.13
C TYR A 42 13.25 34.99 36.73
N VAL A 43 12.08 35.33 36.19
CA VAL A 43 11.63 34.86 34.87
C VAL A 43 11.45 36.05 33.95
N VAL A 44 11.85 35.88 32.68
CA VAL A 44 11.68 36.87 31.62
C VAL A 44 10.58 36.47 30.64
N THR A 45 9.87 37.45 30.10
CA THR A 45 8.88 37.26 29.04
C THR A 45 9.07 38.28 27.94
N ILE A 46 8.61 37.93 26.73
CA ILE A 46 8.64 38.84 25.57
C ILE A 46 7.56 39.90 25.77
N LYS A 47 7.98 41.14 26.08
CA LYS A 47 7.09 42.30 26.18
C LYS A 47 6.66 42.78 24.79
N GLN A 48 7.60 42.83 23.85
CA GLN A 48 7.35 43.25 22.47
C GLN A 48 8.33 42.56 21.53
N SER A 49 7.91 42.24 20.31
CA SER A 49 8.82 41.70 19.28
C SER A 49 8.33 42.06 17.89
N ARG A 50 9.23 42.54 17.04
CA ARG A 50 9.02 42.69 15.60
C ARG A 50 9.92 41.68 14.89
N LYS A 51 9.28 40.76 14.18
CA LYS A 51 9.96 39.63 13.51
C LYS A 51 11.10 40.18 12.64
N ASP A 52 12.29 39.61 12.83
CA ASP A 52 13.53 39.90 12.08
C ASP A 52 14.17 41.28 12.28
N ARG A 53 13.74 42.06 13.29
CA ARG A 53 14.35 43.38 13.61
C ARG A 53 14.72 43.57 15.08
N ASP A 54 13.77 43.35 16.00
CA ASP A 54 13.98 43.57 17.44
C ASP A 54 13.11 42.68 18.34
N VAL A 55 13.60 42.47 19.56
CA VAL A 55 12.89 41.79 20.64
C VAL A 55 13.16 42.47 21.98
N ILE A 56 12.11 42.78 22.73
CA ILE A 56 12.17 43.36 24.06
C ILE A 56 11.71 42.32 25.07
N LEU A 57 12.60 42.01 26.03
CA LEU A 57 12.35 41.06 27.11
C LEU A 57 12.28 41.81 28.44
N GLY A 58 11.38 41.42 29.33
CA GLY A 58 11.28 42.00 30.66
C GLY A 58 10.86 41.00 31.72
N CYS A 59 11.10 41.34 32.99
CA CYS A 59 10.85 40.42 34.10
C CYS A 59 9.34 40.28 34.38
N ASP A 60 8.91 39.02 34.48
CA ASP A 60 7.55 38.60 34.82
C ASP A 60 7.52 38.06 36.25
N ARG A 61 6.62 38.60 37.07
CA ARG A 61 6.39 38.16 38.46
C ARG A 61 5.14 37.31 38.62
N GLY A 62 4.54 36.83 37.52
CA GLY A 62 3.45 35.86 37.60
C GLY A 62 2.17 36.43 38.21
N GLY A 63 1.73 37.61 37.73
CA GLY A 63 0.57 38.32 38.27
C GLY A 63 -0.69 37.44 38.41
N VAL A 64 -1.11 37.19 39.65
CA VAL A 64 -2.44 36.64 39.97
C VAL A 64 -3.39 37.81 40.22
N TYR A 65 -4.50 37.86 39.47
CA TYR A 65 -5.71 38.59 39.86
C TYR A 65 -6.15 38.13 41.26
N ARG A 66 -5.79 38.88 42.31
CA ARG A 66 -6.45 38.77 43.61
C ARG A 66 -7.82 39.43 43.49
N SER A 67 -8.86 38.64 43.15
CA SER A 67 -10.22 39.01 43.50
C SER A 67 -10.38 38.77 45.01
N ARG A 68 -10.16 39.81 45.81
CA ARG A 68 -10.56 39.82 47.21
C ARG A 68 -12.08 40.05 47.19
N ARG A 69 -12.88 39.07 47.61
CA ARG A 69 -14.30 39.30 47.91
C ARG A 69 -14.37 40.48 48.88
N LYS A 70 -15.07 41.55 48.49
CA LYS A 70 -15.47 42.61 49.40
C LYS A 70 -16.92 42.35 49.77
N THR A 71 -17.18 42.20 51.06
CA THR A 71 -18.50 42.29 51.66
C THR A 71 -19.18 43.58 51.23
N ILE A 72 -20.46 43.49 50.92
CA ILE A 72 -21.33 44.65 50.68
C ILE A 72 -21.46 45.36 52.02
N ASP A 73 -21.04 46.61 52.07
CA ASP A 73 -21.60 47.60 52.98
C ASP A 73 -22.06 48.78 52.13
N GLU A 74 -23.33 49.12 52.31
CA GLU A 74 -24.03 50.26 51.77
C GLU A 74 -23.49 51.55 52.40
N ALA A 75 -23.07 52.51 51.57
CA ALA A 75 -23.22 53.96 51.76
C ALA A 75 -22.19 54.70 50.90
N SER A 76 -22.60 55.87 50.39
CA SER A 76 -21.86 56.87 49.61
C SER A 76 -21.77 56.63 48.10
N GLY A 77 -22.59 57.40 47.39
CA GLY A 77 -22.54 57.57 45.95
C GLY A 77 -21.41 58.51 45.54
N GLU A 78 -20.94 58.34 44.31
CA GLU A 78 -20.80 59.39 43.30
C GLU A 78 -20.14 58.79 42.05
N ASN A 79 -20.75 59.06 40.90
CA ASN A 79 -20.23 58.70 39.60
C ASN A 79 -19.11 59.66 39.19
N ALA A 80 -17.91 59.13 38.94
CA ALA A 80 -16.92 59.79 38.09
C ALA A 80 -16.31 58.78 37.12
N ARG A 81 -16.57 59.00 35.82
CA ARG A 81 -15.96 58.27 34.70
C ARG A 81 -14.42 58.26 34.85
N LYS A 82 -13.83 57.08 35.02
CA LYS A 82 -12.40 56.84 34.80
C LYS A 82 -12.22 55.70 33.79
N ARG A 83 -11.46 56.00 32.74
CA ARG A 83 -10.90 55.05 31.75
C ARG A 83 -10.62 53.69 32.37
N LYS A 84 -11.01 52.59 31.71
CA LYS A 84 -10.55 51.24 32.07
C LYS A 84 -9.02 51.18 31.97
N THR A 85 -8.37 51.41 33.11
CA THR A 85 -6.93 51.25 33.31
C THR A 85 -6.57 49.80 33.02
N GLY A 86 -5.57 49.62 32.16
CA GLY A 86 -5.09 48.33 31.73
C GLY A 86 -4.69 47.44 32.91
N SER A 87 -4.67 46.14 32.62
CA SER A 87 -3.97 45.11 33.38
C SER A 87 -2.50 45.51 33.51
N ARG A 88 -2.17 46.38 34.48
CA ARG A 88 -0.80 46.64 34.90
C ARG A 88 -0.36 45.40 35.67
N LEU A 89 0.42 44.56 34.97
CA LEU A 89 1.56 43.88 35.58
C LEU A 89 2.14 44.83 36.64
N THR A 90 2.38 44.34 37.86
CA THR A 90 3.33 44.97 38.77
C THR A 90 4.71 44.89 38.10
N ASN A 91 4.93 45.81 37.15
CA ASN A 91 5.99 45.80 36.15
C ASN A 91 7.33 46.00 36.85
N CYS A 92 8.11 44.93 36.88
CA CYS A 92 9.54 45.05 37.15
C CYS A 92 10.15 45.99 36.09
N PRO A 93 10.96 46.99 36.50
CA PRO A 93 11.54 47.94 35.55
C PRO A 93 12.60 47.31 34.65
N PHE A 94 13.09 46.12 35.00
CA PHE A 94 14.00 45.33 34.19
C PHE A 94 13.50 45.14 32.75
N GLU A 95 14.36 45.53 31.81
CA GLU A 95 14.13 45.40 30.37
C GLU A 95 15.45 45.30 29.61
N CYS A 96 15.53 44.33 28.70
CA CYS A 96 16.62 44.20 27.76
C CYS A 96 16.11 44.09 26.33
N LEU A 97 16.90 44.62 25.39
CA LEU A 97 16.60 44.71 23.97
C LEU A 97 17.61 43.86 23.19
N GLY A 98 17.11 42.90 22.41
CA GLY A 98 17.86 42.28 21.33
C GLY A 98 17.55 42.98 20.01
N LYS A 99 18.56 43.52 19.33
CA LYS A 99 18.41 44.17 18.02
C LYS A 99 19.33 43.50 17.00
N LYS A 100 18.86 43.29 15.77
CA LYS A 100 19.67 42.75 14.69
C LYS A 100 20.57 43.84 14.10
N ASP A 101 21.88 43.60 14.10
CA ASP A 101 22.92 44.52 13.59
C ASP A 101 24.02 43.70 12.87
N ASP A 102 24.38 44.10 11.65
CA ASP A 102 25.38 43.43 10.79
C ASP A 102 25.32 41.90 10.73
N GLY A 103 24.10 41.35 10.68
CA GLY A 103 23.84 39.91 10.56
C GLY A 103 23.75 39.14 11.88
N PHE A 104 24.13 39.76 13.01
CA PHE A 104 24.06 39.18 14.35
C PHE A 104 22.96 39.85 15.20
N TRP A 105 22.52 39.18 16.26
CA TRP A 105 21.60 39.72 17.25
C TRP A 105 22.38 40.22 18.47
N VAL A 106 22.34 41.52 18.73
CA VAL A 106 23.08 42.16 19.82
C VAL A 106 22.14 42.43 21.00
N LEU A 107 22.51 41.99 22.20
CA LEU A 107 21.77 42.23 23.44
C LEU A 107 22.26 43.51 24.13
N THR A 108 21.32 44.42 24.41
CA THR A 108 21.57 45.65 25.18
C THR A 108 20.61 45.75 26.36
N ILE A 109 21.14 46.01 27.55
CA ILE A 109 20.31 46.21 28.75
C ILE A 109 19.78 47.64 28.76
N LYS A 110 18.45 47.81 28.71
CA LYS A 110 17.81 49.13 28.79
C LYS A 110 17.62 49.58 30.23
N ASN A 111 17.26 48.65 31.11
CA ASN A 111 17.16 48.88 32.54
C ASN A 111 17.51 47.59 33.29
N GLY A 112 18.55 47.62 34.11
CA GLY A 112 19.07 46.44 34.82
C GLY A 112 18.53 46.27 36.24
N SER A 113 17.70 47.20 36.72
CA SER A 113 17.19 47.20 38.10
C SER A 113 15.93 46.35 38.27
N HIS A 114 15.83 45.68 39.42
CA HIS A 114 14.65 44.91 39.82
C HIS A 114 14.06 45.50 41.11
N ASN A 115 12.73 45.65 41.16
CA ASN A 115 12.02 46.12 42.38
C ASN A 115 11.35 44.96 43.15
N HIS A 116 12.02 43.80 43.23
CA HIS A 116 11.69 42.65 44.07
C HIS A 116 12.95 41.87 44.42
N GLU A 117 12.82 41.00 45.41
CA GLU A 117 13.76 39.94 45.72
C GLU A 117 13.63 38.74 44.75
N PRO A 118 14.68 37.90 44.62
CA PRO A 118 14.63 36.63 43.92
C PRO A 118 13.47 35.75 44.39
N LEU A 119 12.88 34.98 43.47
CA LEU A 119 11.88 33.99 43.81
C LEU A 119 12.53 32.87 44.63
N LYS A 120 12.05 32.68 45.88
CA LYS A 120 12.57 31.66 46.81
C LYS A 120 12.46 30.23 46.29
N ASP A 121 11.40 29.94 45.53
CA ASP A 121 11.21 28.68 44.84
C ASP A 121 10.65 28.95 43.44
N ILE A 122 11.48 28.71 42.42
CA ILE A 122 11.15 28.96 41.01
C ILE A 122 10.04 28.03 40.52
N SER A 123 9.88 26.87 41.16
CA SER A 123 8.83 25.90 40.84
C SER A 123 7.44 26.46 41.11
N GLU A 124 7.30 27.47 41.98
CA GLU A 124 6.03 28.14 42.27
C GLU A 124 5.63 29.18 41.22
N HIS A 125 6.55 29.59 40.35
CA HIS A 125 6.25 30.58 39.32
C HIS A 125 5.31 30.00 38.25
N PRO A 126 4.28 30.74 37.79
CA PRO A 126 3.33 30.24 36.78
C PRO A 126 3.95 29.84 35.43
N SER A 127 5.17 30.27 35.12
CA SER A 127 5.91 29.81 33.93
C SER A 127 6.58 28.45 34.12
N ALA A 128 6.99 28.09 35.35
CA ALA A 128 7.59 26.80 35.68
C ALA A 128 6.54 25.68 35.72
N ARG A 129 5.25 26.03 35.88
CA ARG A 129 4.11 25.09 35.90
C ARG A 129 3.30 25.14 34.62
N ARG A 130 3.95 25.27 33.46
CA ARG A 130 3.30 25.17 32.15
C ARG A 130 3.11 23.71 31.79
N PHE A 131 1.88 23.35 31.44
CA PHE A 131 1.59 22.07 30.82
C PHE A 131 2.29 22.01 29.45
N SER A 132 2.89 20.86 29.15
CA SER A 132 3.47 20.55 27.85
C SER A 132 2.41 20.61 26.74
N GLU A 133 2.85 20.73 25.49
CA GLU A 133 1.95 20.80 24.32
C GLU A 133 0.98 19.61 24.26
N SER A 134 1.48 18.41 24.53
CA SER A 134 0.69 17.19 24.65
C SER A 134 -0.31 17.27 25.81
N GLU A 135 0.11 17.74 27.00
CA GLU A 135 -0.79 17.90 28.14
C GLU A 135 -1.87 18.97 27.88
N VAL A 136 -1.59 20.04 27.13
CA VAL A 136 -2.59 21.06 26.75
C VAL A 136 -3.62 20.48 25.77
N LEU A 137 -3.20 19.67 24.81
CA LEU A 137 -4.09 18.96 23.89
C LEU A 137 -4.99 17.96 24.64
N LEU A 138 -4.41 17.20 25.58
CA LEU A 138 -5.15 16.33 26.48
C LEU A 138 -6.14 17.10 27.37
N ILE A 139 -5.75 18.28 27.88
CA ILE A 139 -6.67 19.16 28.62
C ILE A 139 -7.82 19.62 27.72
N LYS A 140 -7.57 19.90 26.44
CA LYS A 140 -8.60 20.31 25.46
C LYS A 140 -9.58 19.17 25.19
N GLU A 141 -9.09 17.98 24.85
CA GLU A 141 -9.92 16.80 24.61
C GLU A 141 -10.76 16.45 25.84
N MET A 142 -10.16 16.38 27.02
CA MET A 142 -10.89 16.11 28.25
C MET A 142 -11.86 17.24 28.62
N THR A 143 -11.60 18.46 28.17
CA THR A 143 -12.50 19.60 28.37
C THR A 143 -13.72 19.54 27.48
N GLU A 144 -13.54 19.17 26.21
CA GLU A 144 -14.62 18.95 25.24
C GLU A 144 -15.47 17.74 25.65
N ALA A 145 -14.86 16.72 26.26
CA ALA A 145 -15.55 15.61 26.92
C ALA A 145 -16.23 15.99 28.26
N GLY A 146 -16.20 17.26 28.66
CA GLY A 146 -16.96 17.77 29.82
C GLY A 146 -16.32 17.59 31.19
N LEU A 147 -15.07 17.11 31.30
CA LEU A 147 -14.46 16.81 32.60
C LEU A 147 -14.15 18.06 33.42
N LYS A 148 -14.30 17.96 34.76
CA LYS A 148 -13.97 19.06 35.69
C LYS A 148 -12.44 19.18 35.87
N PRO A 149 -11.89 20.40 36.11
CA PRO A 149 -10.44 20.62 36.23
C PRO A 149 -9.71 19.70 37.22
N ARG A 150 -10.35 19.32 38.33
CA ARG A 150 -9.78 18.38 39.31
C ARG A 150 -9.61 16.96 38.75
N GLN A 151 -10.55 16.48 37.93
CA GLN A 151 -10.49 15.16 37.30
C GLN A 151 -9.43 15.13 36.21
N ILE A 152 -9.36 16.20 35.41
CA ILE A 152 -8.32 16.37 34.38
C ILE A 152 -6.94 16.32 35.03
N LEU A 153 -6.72 17.12 36.08
CA LEU A 153 -5.42 17.14 36.76
C LEU A 153 -5.07 15.79 37.40
N LYS A 154 -6.06 15.07 37.97
CA LYS A 154 -5.83 13.74 38.52
C LYS A 154 -5.34 12.77 37.44
N ARG A 155 -5.89 12.84 36.23
CA ARG A 155 -5.42 12.02 35.09
C ARG A 155 -4.06 12.44 34.58
N LEU A 156 -3.81 13.74 34.46
CA LEU A 156 -2.49 14.23 34.05
C LEU A 156 -1.40 13.81 35.04
N ARG A 157 -1.71 13.76 36.34
CA ARG A 157 -0.79 13.24 37.36
C ARG A 157 -0.58 11.74 37.33
N GLN A 158 -1.49 10.97 36.73
CA GLN A 158 -1.26 9.53 36.51
C GLN A 158 -0.20 9.30 35.42
N SER A 159 -0.20 10.14 34.38
CA SER A 159 0.82 10.12 33.33
C SER A 159 2.11 10.86 33.70
N ASN A 160 2.02 11.85 34.59
CA ASN A 160 3.15 12.66 35.05
C ASN A 160 3.04 12.90 36.57
N PRO A 161 3.52 11.95 37.41
CA PRO A 161 3.37 12.02 38.86
C PRO A 161 4.02 13.26 39.49
N GLU A 162 5.07 13.80 38.86
CA GLU A 162 5.80 15.00 39.30
C GLU A 162 5.11 16.32 38.90
N LEU A 163 3.92 16.26 38.28
CA LEU A 163 3.19 17.44 37.83
C LEU A 163 2.65 18.28 39.00
N LEU A 164 3.39 19.34 39.36
CA LEU A 164 3.09 20.30 40.44
C LEU A 164 1.94 21.29 40.14
N SER A 165 1.16 21.05 39.07
CA SER A 165 0.04 21.89 38.66
C SER A 165 -1.18 21.75 39.57
N THR A 166 -2.02 22.79 39.66
CA THR A 166 -3.25 22.81 40.47
C THR A 166 -4.50 22.87 39.59
N PRO A 167 -5.70 22.55 40.11
CA PRO A 167 -6.94 22.62 39.33
C PRO A 167 -7.21 24.02 38.77
N LYS A 168 -6.67 25.06 39.41
CA LYS A 168 -6.73 26.45 38.97
C LYS A 168 -5.93 26.69 37.69
N HIS A 169 -4.81 25.98 37.48
CA HIS A 169 -4.01 26.07 36.24
C HIS A 169 -4.76 25.46 35.06
N VAL A 170 -5.38 24.29 35.26
CA VAL A 170 -6.26 23.67 34.25
C VAL A 170 -7.43 24.59 33.92
N TYR A 171 -8.05 25.22 34.92
CA TYR A 171 -9.15 26.18 34.69
C TYR A 171 -8.72 27.36 33.79
N ASN A 172 -7.53 27.92 33.99
CA ASN A 172 -7.01 29.00 33.15
C ASN A 172 -6.81 28.55 31.69
N ILE A 173 -6.34 27.32 31.46
CA ILE A 173 -6.25 26.75 30.10
C ILE A 173 -7.63 26.53 29.50
N LYS A 174 -8.58 25.94 30.23
CA LYS A 174 -9.98 25.81 29.77
C LYS A 174 -10.58 27.17 29.40
N SER A 175 -10.27 28.21 30.16
CA SER A 175 -10.73 29.57 29.86
C SER A 175 -10.12 30.12 28.56
N ARG A 176 -8.83 29.90 28.31
CA ARG A 176 -8.15 30.35 27.07
C ARG A 176 -8.60 29.56 25.84
N LEU A 177 -8.79 28.25 25.98
CA LEU A 177 -9.33 27.38 24.93
C LEU A 177 -10.74 27.83 24.50
N ARG A 178 -11.58 28.24 25.45
CA ARG A 178 -12.91 28.79 25.17
C ARG A 178 -12.91 30.16 24.50
N GLN A 179 -11.82 30.93 24.60
CA GLN A 179 -11.68 32.25 23.99
C GLN A 179 -11.11 32.20 22.56
N GLY A 180 -10.91 31.02 21.99
CA GLY A 180 -10.63 30.85 20.56
C GLY A 180 -9.32 31.47 20.07
N ASN A 181 -8.25 31.41 20.85
CA ASN A 181 -6.92 31.87 20.42
C ASN A 181 -5.96 30.68 20.22
N PRO A 182 -5.91 30.04 19.02
CA PRO A 182 -5.13 28.85 18.77
C PRO A 182 -3.84 29.23 18.02
N THR A 183 -2.77 29.50 18.75
CA THR A 183 -1.43 29.30 18.19
C THR A 183 -0.57 28.61 19.25
N VAL A 184 -0.47 27.29 19.11
CA VAL A 184 0.31 26.40 19.98
C VAL A 184 1.84 26.60 19.78
N LYS A 185 2.25 27.39 18.78
CA LYS A 185 3.65 27.70 18.42
C LYS A 185 4.46 28.57 19.42
N ARG A 186 4.04 28.74 20.68
CA ARG A 186 4.75 29.61 21.66
C ARG A 186 5.11 28.95 23.00
N PHE A 187 5.37 27.64 22.99
CA PHE A 187 5.76 26.90 24.21
C PHE A 187 7.13 26.21 24.15
N LYS A 188 7.91 26.39 23.07
CA LYS A 188 9.16 25.65 22.81
C LYS A 188 10.44 26.19 23.49
N THR A 189 10.41 27.25 24.29
CA THR A 189 11.63 27.76 24.93
C THR A 189 11.64 27.50 26.42
N LEU A 190 12.68 26.77 26.86
CA LEU A 190 13.14 26.43 28.22
C LEU A 190 13.20 24.91 28.47
N ARG A 191 14.18 24.23 27.85
CA ARG A 191 14.89 23.10 28.46
C ARG A 191 16.39 23.40 28.41
N PRO A 192 17.15 23.26 29.51
CA PRO A 192 18.60 23.42 29.49
C PRO A 192 19.23 22.24 28.73
N GLN A 193 20.18 22.53 27.84
CA GLN A 193 21.13 21.56 27.32
C GLN A 193 22.24 21.40 28.36
N THR A 194 22.39 20.21 28.94
CA THR A 194 23.63 19.84 29.64
C THR A 194 24.47 19.01 28.69
N SER A 195 25.43 19.66 28.03
CA SER A 195 26.62 19.05 27.46
C SER A 195 27.73 19.08 28.52
N GLY A 196 28.21 17.90 28.91
CA GLY A 196 29.31 17.75 29.86
C GLY A 196 29.72 16.29 29.95
N VAL A 197 30.84 15.96 29.32
CA VAL A 197 31.50 14.65 29.28
C VAL A 197 31.72 14.10 30.69
N GLY A 198 31.34 12.84 30.93
CA GLY A 198 31.76 12.07 32.12
C GLY A 198 30.78 10.97 32.54
N ASN A 199 31.18 9.71 32.36
CA ASN A 199 30.56 8.46 32.84
C ASN A 199 29.50 8.56 33.95
N SER A 200 28.27 8.07 33.70
CA SER A 200 27.56 7.05 34.51
C SER A 200 26.09 6.86 34.08
N ASN A 201 25.69 5.59 33.98
CA ASN A 201 24.37 5.02 33.65
C ASN A 201 23.10 5.73 34.19
N LEU A 202 22.10 6.01 33.31
CA LEU A 202 20.62 5.75 33.42
C LEU A 202 19.81 6.59 32.38
N PRO A 203 18.58 6.19 31.97
CA PRO A 203 18.21 6.08 30.56
C PRO A 203 17.26 7.17 30.05
N THR A 204 17.58 7.72 28.90
CA THR A 204 16.67 8.37 27.96
C THR A 204 15.62 7.36 27.46
N THR A 205 14.39 7.80 27.14
CA THR A 205 13.41 6.98 26.42
C THR A 205 14.00 6.60 25.06
N SER A 206 14.66 5.46 25.06
CA SER A 206 15.41 4.92 23.96
C SER A 206 14.44 4.44 22.88
N GLU A 207 14.80 4.58 21.61
CA GLU A 207 14.07 3.92 20.51
C GLU A 207 13.84 2.43 20.83
N PRO A 208 12.84 1.73 20.27
CA PRO A 208 12.70 0.29 20.50
C PRO A 208 14.02 -0.45 20.20
N SER A 209 14.40 -1.44 21.01
CA SER A 209 15.71 -2.11 20.94
C SER A 209 16.07 -2.65 19.55
N TRP A 210 15.08 -3.07 18.77
CA TRP A 210 15.27 -3.50 17.39
C TRP A 210 15.64 -2.38 16.40
N ARG A 211 15.25 -1.12 16.67
CA ARG A 211 15.66 0.06 15.89
C ARG A 211 17.03 0.60 16.29
N GLN A 212 17.49 0.25 17.49
CA GLN A 212 18.80 0.70 18.02
C GLN A 212 20.00 -0.07 17.43
N ARG A 213 19.77 -1.23 16.79
CA ARG A 213 20.84 -2.03 16.17
C ARG A 213 21.27 -1.42 14.84
N ASN A 214 22.52 -1.67 14.45
CA ASN A 214 23.05 -1.32 13.14
C ASN A 214 23.68 -2.55 12.47
N PRO A 215 23.07 -3.14 11.43
CA PRO A 215 21.77 -2.77 10.84
C PRO A 215 20.58 -3.05 11.80
N PRO A 216 19.45 -2.34 11.65
CA PRO A 216 18.26 -2.56 12.47
C PRO A 216 17.71 -3.97 12.23
N ARG A 217 17.13 -4.60 13.24
CA ARG A 217 16.51 -5.92 13.13
C ARG A 217 15.00 -5.74 13.05
N VAL A 218 14.27 -6.51 12.24
CA VAL A 218 12.80 -6.44 12.28
C VAL A 218 12.24 -7.25 13.45
N PRO A 219 11.23 -6.73 14.17
CA PRO A 219 10.62 -7.42 15.28
C PRO A 219 9.57 -8.44 14.81
N ASN A 220 9.36 -9.48 15.61
CA ASN A 220 8.11 -10.24 15.57
C ASN A 220 6.99 -9.42 16.23
N LEU A 221 5.74 -9.61 15.82
CA LEU A 221 4.57 -9.10 16.55
C LEU A 221 3.90 -10.29 17.24
N ILE A 222 4.01 -10.37 18.56
CA ILE A 222 3.44 -11.46 19.35
C ILE A 222 2.59 -10.85 20.48
N ALA A 223 1.33 -11.27 20.58
CA ALA A 223 0.39 -10.80 21.61
C ALA A 223 0.27 -9.26 21.67
N GLY A 224 0.31 -8.61 20.50
CA GLY A 224 0.22 -7.15 20.37
C GLY A 224 1.42 -6.38 20.90
N ARG A 225 2.59 -7.02 21.00
CA ARG A 225 3.88 -6.39 21.32
C ARG A 225 4.88 -6.70 20.21
N PHE A 226 5.67 -5.70 19.85
CA PHE A 226 6.84 -5.91 19.01
C PHE A 226 7.97 -6.48 19.88
N VAL A 227 8.46 -7.66 19.50
CA VAL A 227 9.41 -8.46 20.28
C VAL A 227 10.63 -8.75 19.42
N ASP A 228 11.82 -8.48 19.98
CA ASP A 228 13.09 -8.89 19.39
C ASP A 228 13.20 -10.41 19.51
N SER A 229 13.41 -11.09 18.37
CA SER A 229 13.56 -12.54 18.41
C SER A 229 14.83 -12.95 19.17
N GLN A 230 14.73 -14.03 19.94
CA GLN A 230 15.84 -14.68 20.63
C GLN A 230 16.74 -15.48 19.68
N SER A 231 16.31 -15.69 18.43
CA SER A 231 17.11 -16.36 17.43
C SER A 231 18.43 -15.62 17.21
N LEU A 232 19.53 -16.36 17.09
CA LEU A 232 20.82 -15.83 16.65
C LEU A 232 20.93 -15.76 15.13
N ALA A 233 20.09 -16.51 14.42
CA ALA A 233 20.09 -16.52 12.97
C ALA A 233 19.23 -15.38 12.42
N SER A 234 19.74 -14.74 11.37
CA SER A 234 19.03 -13.70 10.63
C SER A 234 19.39 -13.71 9.15
N ILE A 235 18.51 -13.13 8.36
CA ILE A 235 18.68 -12.89 6.92
C ILE A 235 18.81 -11.39 6.70
N ASP A 236 19.82 -10.97 5.94
CA ASP A 236 19.99 -9.58 5.57
C ASP A 236 18.96 -9.19 4.49
N VAL A 237 18.25 -8.09 4.74
CA VAL A 237 17.42 -7.41 3.75
C VAL A 237 18.30 -6.45 2.98
N ILE A 238 18.47 -6.73 1.69
CA ILE A 238 19.39 -6.01 0.82
C ILE A 238 18.62 -5.01 -0.03
N ASN A 239 19.04 -3.75 -0.05
CA ASN A 239 18.55 -2.79 -1.01
C ASN A 239 18.98 -3.22 -2.42
N PRO A 240 18.06 -3.53 -3.35
CA PRO A 240 18.42 -4.09 -4.65
C PRO A 240 19.12 -3.10 -5.58
N ALA A 241 19.02 -1.78 -5.33
CA ALA A 241 19.74 -0.77 -6.10
C ALA A 241 21.17 -0.59 -5.61
N SER A 242 21.39 -0.47 -4.30
CA SER A 242 22.71 -0.18 -3.72
C SER A 242 23.51 -1.41 -3.27
N GLN A 243 22.85 -2.57 -3.12
CA GLN A 243 23.38 -3.79 -2.50
C GLN A 243 23.77 -3.64 -1.02
N GLN A 244 23.36 -2.56 -0.36
CA GLN A 244 23.60 -2.36 1.07
C GLN A 244 22.53 -3.05 1.91
N VAL A 245 22.91 -3.49 3.12
CA VAL A 245 21.97 -4.06 4.08
C VAL A 245 21.10 -2.95 4.68
N VAL A 246 19.79 -3.08 4.53
CA VAL A 246 18.78 -2.15 5.09
C VAL A 246 18.41 -2.55 6.51
N CYS A 247 18.08 -3.83 6.70
CA CYS A 247 17.72 -4.40 8.00
C CYS A 247 17.99 -5.91 8.05
N GLN A 248 17.75 -6.53 9.20
CA GLN A 248 17.92 -7.97 9.41
C GLN A 248 16.62 -8.63 9.86
N VAL A 249 16.26 -9.74 9.21
CA VAL A 249 15.08 -10.55 9.52
C VAL A 249 15.46 -11.71 10.41
N PRO A 250 14.87 -11.88 11.60
CA PRO A 250 15.12 -13.06 12.42
C PRO A 250 14.53 -14.32 11.78
N LEU A 251 15.22 -15.45 11.93
CA LEU A 251 14.58 -16.77 11.77
C LEU A 251 13.86 -17.10 13.08
N THR A 252 12.55 -16.86 13.12
CA THR A 252 11.73 -17.06 14.34
C THR A 252 11.90 -18.47 14.89
N THR A 253 12.07 -18.57 16.21
CA THR A 253 12.21 -19.86 16.89
C THR A 253 10.87 -20.62 16.95
N PRO A 254 10.88 -21.96 17.06
CA PRO A 254 9.65 -22.74 17.27
C PRO A 254 8.83 -22.28 18.48
N GLU A 255 9.49 -21.87 19.56
CA GLU A 255 8.85 -21.38 20.78
C GLU A 255 8.12 -20.05 20.54
N GLU A 256 8.75 -19.12 19.82
CA GLU A 256 8.14 -17.85 19.44
C GLU A 256 6.96 -18.05 18.48
N PHE A 257 7.09 -18.98 17.52
CA PHE A 257 5.99 -19.34 16.63
C PHE A 257 4.80 -19.90 17.44
N LYS A 258 5.03 -20.85 18.34
CA LYS A 258 3.99 -21.40 19.21
C LYS A 258 3.39 -20.33 20.13
N ALA A 259 4.19 -19.39 20.62
CA ALA A 259 3.68 -18.25 21.40
C ALA A 259 2.75 -17.34 20.57
N ALA A 260 3.05 -17.11 19.29
CA ALA A 260 2.19 -16.35 18.39
C ALA A 260 0.85 -17.07 18.14
N VAL A 261 0.88 -18.38 17.85
CA VAL A 261 -0.34 -19.20 17.66
C VAL A 261 -1.17 -19.25 18.94
N PHE A 262 -0.53 -19.45 20.09
CA PHE A 262 -1.20 -19.44 21.39
C PHE A 262 -1.86 -18.09 21.69
N ALA A 263 -1.18 -16.98 21.39
CA ALA A 263 -1.74 -15.64 21.55
C ALA A 263 -2.97 -15.42 20.66
N ALA A 264 -2.92 -15.86 19.40
CA ALA A 264 -4.05 -15.82 18.48
C ALA A 264 -5.24 -16.63 18.99
N LYS A 265 -5.01 -17.90 19.37
CA LYS A 265 -6.03 -18.78 19.93
C LYS A 265 -6.68 -18.21 21.20
N ARG A 266 -5.88 -17.62 22.09
CA ARG A 266 -6.39 -16.98 23.31
C ARG A 266 -7.24 -15.75 23.00
N ALA A 267 -6.84 -14.93 22.04
CA ALA A 267 -7.60 -13.74 21.66
C ALA A 267 -8.92 -14.07 20.94
N PHE A 268 -8.96 -15.19 20.20
CA PHE A 268 -10.09 -15.59 19.36
C PHE A 268 -11.44 -15.63 20.08
N SER A 269 -11.50 -16.17 21.30
CA SER A 269 -12.78 -16.31 22.03
C SER A 269 -13.47 -14.95 22.27
N SER A 270 -12.69 -13.95 22.68
CA SER A 270 -13.17 -12.57 22.87
C SER A 270 -13.41 -11.82 21.57
N TRP A 271 -12.58 -12.08 20.55
CA TRP A 271 -12.68 -11.39 19.27
C TRP A 271 -13.88 -11.85 18.44
N ARG A 272 -14.16 -13.17 18.45
CA ARG A 272 -15.34 -13.76 17.82
C ARG A 272 -16.65 -13.16 18.33
N SER A 273 -16.75 -12.88 19.63
CA SER A 273 -17.93 -12.31 20.28
C SER A 273 -18.00 -10.78 20.21
N THR A 274 -16.92 -10.12 19.76
CA THR A 274 -16.92 -8.66 19.57
C THR A 274 -17.93 -8.29 18.47
N PRO A 275 -18.84 -7.33 18.68
CA PRO A 275 -19.86 -6.96 17.68
C PRO A 275 -19.24 -6.57 16.33
N VAL A 276 -19.87 -6.97 15.22
CA VAL A 276 -19.36 -6.70 13.86
C VAL A 276 -19.12 -5.21 13.60
N THR A 277 -19.97 -4.33 14.13
CA THR A 277 -19.82 -2.87 14.04
C THR A 277 -18.60 -2.34 14.79
N THR A 278 -18.17 -3.01 15.86
CA THR A 278 -16.94 -2.65 16.58
C THR A 278 -15.71 -3.08 15.78
N ARG A 279 -15.73 -4.28 15.18
CA ARG A 279 -14.67 -4.73 14.27
C ARG A 279 -14.54 -3.81 13.05
N GLN A 280 -15.67 -3.39 12.49
CA GLN A 280 -15.76 -2.45 11.37
C GLN A 280 -15.12 -1.08 11.68
N ARG A 281 -15.35 -0.52 12.87
CA ARG A 281 -14.76 0.77 13.29
C ARG A 281 -13.23 0.74 13.31
N ILE A 282 -12.63 -0.40 13.65
CA ILE A 282 -11.17 -0.57 13.60
C ILE A 282 -10.69 -0.50 12.14
N MET A 283 -11.41 -1.07 11.18
CA MET A 283 -11.06 -0.96 9.75
C MET A 283 -11.14 0.48 9.24
N PHE A 284 -12.16 1.24 9.65
CA PHE A 284 -12.25 2.68 9.33
C PHE A 284 -11.03 3.44 9.87
N LYS A 285 -10.58 3.13 11.09
CA LYS A 285 -9.39 3.76 11.64
C LYS A 285 -8.11 3.32 10.92
N LEU A 286 -7.99 2.03 10.59
CA LEU A 286 -6.86 1.51 9.83
C LEU A 286 -6.77 2.17 8.44
N GLN A 287 -7.89 2.35 7.75
CA GLN A 287 -7.96 3.08 6.47
C GLN A 287 -7.40 4.51 6.60
N GLU A 288 -7.80 5.25 7.64
CA GLU A 288 -7.30 6.60 7.92
C GLU A 288 -5.78 6.59 8.17
N LEU A 289 -5.29 5.65 8.97
CA LEU A 289 -3.88 5.54 9.34
C LEU A 289 -2.99 5.15 8.16
N ILE A 290 -3.44 4.26 7.27
CA ILE A 290 -2.72 3.91 6.04
C ILE A 290 -2.60 5.14 5.14
N ARG A 291 -3.65 5.96 5.01
CA ARG A 291 -3.59 7.22 4.24
C ARG A 291 -2.64 8.22 4.87
N ARG A 292 -2.60 8.32 6.20
CA ARG A 292 -1.68 9.21 6.93
C ARG A 292 -0.23 8.85 6.67
N ASP A 293 0.09 7.55 6.69
CA ASP A 293 1.48 7.04 6.65
C ASP A 293 1.85 6.43 5.29
N ILE A 294 1.12 6.78 4.22
CA ILE A 294 1.34 6.23 2.89
C ILE A 294 2.75 6.50 2.36
N ASP A 295 3.32 7.67 2.66
CA ASP A 295 4.69 8.02 2.29
C ASP A 295 5.72 7.11 2.97
N LYS A 296 5.51 6.81 4.26
CA LYS A 296 6.38 5.91 5.04
C LYS A 296 6.34 4.49 4.48
N LEU A 297 5.15 4.01 4.09
CA LEU A 297 4.98 2.73 3.44
C LEU A 297 5.68 2.71 2.07
N ALA A 298 5.42 3.71 1.22
CA ALA A 298 5.97 3.76 -0.13
C ALA A 298 7.50 3.81 -0.14
N VAL A 299 8.11 4.62 0.73
CA VAL A 299 9.57 4.73 0.87
C VAL A 299 10.18 3.41 1.35
N ASN A 300 9.55 2.72 2.30
CA ASN A 300 10.06 1.44 2.78
C ASN A 300 9.97 0.35 1.70
N ILE A 301 8.83 0.24 0.98
CA ILE A 301 8.67 -0.69 -0.14
C ILE A 301 9.74 -0.45 -1.20
N THR A 302 9.94 0.81 -1.61
CA THR A 302 10.96 1.16 -2.60
C THR A 302 12.39 0.82 -2.13
N SER A 303 12.67 0.98 -0.84
CA SER A 303 14.01 0.72 -0.28
C SER A 303 14.35 -0.78 -0.20
N GLU A 304 13.38 -1.62 0.14
CA GLU A 304 13.57 -3.07 0.32
C GLU A 304 13.28 -3.86 -0.97
N GLN A 305 12.21 -3.52 -1.70
CA GLN A 305 11.79 -4.24 -2.90
C GLN A 305 12.42 -3.69 -4.20
N GLY A 306 12.65 -2.37 -4.26
CA GLY A 306 13.31 -1.69 -5.38
C GLY A 306 12.40 -0.96 -6.38
N LYS A 307 11.09 -1.23 -6.40
CA LYS A 307 10.17 -0.53 -7.32
C LYS A 307 10.17 0.98 -7.14
N THR A 308 9.75 1.69 -8.19
CA THR A 308 9.62 3.15 -8.19
C THR A 308 8.68 3.61 -7.07
N LEU A 309 8.89 4.81 -6.53
CA LEU A 309 7.98 5.39 -5.54
C LEU A 309 6.53 5.41 -6.05
N LYS A 310 6.32 5.73 -7.34
CA LYS A 310 4.99 5.74 -7.96
C LYS A 310 4.32 4.36 -7.90
N ASP A 311 5.04 3.29 -8.24
CA ASP A 311 4.52 1.92 -8.15
C ASP A 311 4.23 1.54 -6.69
N SER A 312 5.09 1.95 -5.74
CA SER A 312 4.87 1.73 -4.31
C SER A 312 3.61 2.43 -3.79
N TYR A 313 3.34 3.67 -4.21
CA TYR A 313 2.09 4.37 -3.89
C TYR A 313 0.88 3.62 -4.45
N SER A 314 0.93 3.22 -5.73
CA SER A 314 -0.15 2.46 -6.35
C SER A 314 -0.40 1.13 -5.64
N GLU A 315 0.64 0.41 -5.21
CA GLU A 315 0.50 -0.81 -4.42
C GLU A 315 -0.26 -0.54 -3.10
N VAL A 316 0.18 0.45 -2.32
CA VAL A 316 -0.46 0.74 -1.02
C VAL A 316 -1.91 1.13 -1.22
N LEU A 317 -2.23 1.91 -2.26
CA LEU A 317 -3.61 2.27 -2.61
C LEU A 317 -4.47 1.04 -2.94
N ARG A 318 -3.93 0.08 -3.70
CA ARG A 318 -4.63 -1.18 -4.01
C ARG A 318 -4.85 -2.06 -2.78
N GLY A 319 -3.94 -2.04 -1.82
CA GLY A 319 -4.15 -2.67 -0.51
C GLY A 319 -5.20 -1.94 0.33
N LEU A 320 -5.16 -0.60 0.34
CA LEU A 320 -6.11 0.26 1.04
C LEU A 320 -7.56 0.03 0.56
N GLU A 321 -7.74 -0.12 -0.75
CA GLU A 321 -9.02 -0.50 -1.38
C GLU A 321 -9.64 -1.78 -0.76
N VAL A 322 -8.83 -2.75 -0.32
CA VAL A 322 -9.33 -3.94 0.39
C VAL A 322 -9.74 -3.63 1.81
N VAL A 323 -9.04 -2.74 2.51
CA VAL A 323 -9.44 -2.25 3.84
C VAL A 323 -10.77 -1.49 3.75
N GLU A 324 -10.96 -0.71 2.67
CA GLU A 324 -12.23 -0.03 2.38
C GLU A 324 -13.35 -1.03 2.13
N HIS A 325 -13.09 -2.10 1.39
CA HIS A 325 -14.04 -3.20 1.26
C HIS A 325 -14.33 -3.88 2.61
N ALA A 326 -13.32 -4.08 3.46
CA ALA A 326 -13.48 -4.61 4.81
C ALA A 326 -14.40 -3.71 5.67
N CYS A 327 -14.36 -2.40 5.48
CA CYS A 327 -15.29 -1.47 6.14
C CYS A 327 -16.75 -1.73 5.75
N GLY A 328 -17.05 -2.31 4.59
CA GLY A 328 -18.40 -2.68 4.15
C GLY A 328 -18.87 -4.06 4.64
N MET A 329 -18.04 -4.84 5.31
CA MET A 329 -18.31 -6.26 5.57
C MET A 329 -19.47 -6.57 6.53
N ALA A 330 -19.91 -5.60 7.33
CA ALA A 330 -21.01 -5.81 8.26
C ALA A 330 -22.30 -6.26 7.56
N SER A 331 -22.62 -5.69 6.40
CA SER A 331 -23.77 -6.11 5.59
C SER A 331 -23.51 -7.41 4.85
N LEU A 332 -22.29 -7.66 4.38
CA LEU A 332 -21.92 -8.87 3.65
C LEU A 332 -21.97 -10.13 4.54
N GLN A 333 -21.79 -9.99 5.85
CA GLN A 333 -21.84 -11.09 6.82
C GLN A 333 -23.27 -11.56 7.17
N MET A 334 -24.31 -10.84 6.74
CA MET A 334 -25.69 -11.24 7.01
C MET A 334 -25.98 -12.63 6.40
N GLY A 335 -26.67 -13.45 7.19
CA GLY A 335 -27.19 -14.73 6.73
C GLY A 335 -28.57 -14.60 6.11
N GLU A 336 -29.16 -15.74 5.81
CA GLU A 336 -30.49 -15.88 5.23
C GLU A 336 -31.48 -16.31 6.31
N PHE A 337 -32.76 -15.93 6.17
CA PHE A 337 -33.83 -16.31 7.09
C PHE A 337 -35.06 -16.73 6.30
N ALA A 338 -35.63 -17.87 6.66
CA ALA A 338 -36.88 -18.40 6.12
C ALA A 338 -37.81 -18.75 7.30
N SER A 339 -38.93 -18.03 7.39
CA SER A 339 -39.98 -18.31 8.37
C SER A 339 -40.85 -19.48 7.94
N ASN A 340 -41.35 -20.26 8.90
CA ASN A 340 -42.36 -21.30 8.67
C ASN A 340 -42.01 -22.28 7.54
N ILE A 341 -40.77 -22.76 7.50
CA ILE A 341 -40.38 -23.86 6.59
C ILE A 341 -41.17 -25.15 6.88
N SER A 342 -41.69 -25.24 8.11
CA SER A 342 -42.71 -26.17 8.57
C SER A 342 -43.53 -25.48 9.66
N TYR A 343 -44.61 -26.12 10.14
CA TYR A 343 -45.50 -25.55 11.15
C TYR A 343 -44.71 -25.13 12.41
N GLY A 344 -44.72 -23.83 12.72
CA GLY A 344 -44.02 -23.25 13.88
C GLY A 344 -42.49 -23.38 13.84
N THR A 345 -41.90 -23.63 12.66
CA THR A 345 -40.46 -23.89 12.50
C THR A 345 -39.82 -22.87 11.56
N ASP A 346 -38.84 -22.13 12.09
CA ASP A 346 -38.00 -21.21 11.32
C ASP A 346 -36.69 -21.88 10.92
N SER A 347 -36.08 -21.44 9.83
CA SER A 347 -34.70 -21.78 9.45
C SER A 347 -33.92 -20.54 9.09
N TYR A 348 -32.68 -20.45 9.58
CA TYR A 348 -31.79 -19.33 9.26
C TYR A 348 -30.33 -19.74 9.25
N SER A 349 -29.52 -18.99 8.51
CA SER A 349 -28.09 -19.21 8.41
C SER A 349 -27.29 -18.13 9.15
N ILE A 350 -26.16 -18.53 9.72
CA ILE A 350 -25.23 -17.65 10.43
C ILE A 350 -23.83 -17.89 9.85
N ARG A 351 -23.07 -16.82 9.58
CA ARG A 351 -21.65 -16.92 9.24
C ARG A 351 -20.81 -16.86 10.50
N GLU A 352 -20.08 -17.94 10.79
CA GLU A 352 -19.18 -18.01 11.94
C GLU A 352 -17.72 -17.91 11.48
N PRO A 353 -16.84 -17.24 12.25
CA PRO A 353 -15.41 -17.31 11.99
C PRO A 353 -14.87 -18.73 12.23
N LEU A 354 -13.75 -19.04 11.58
CA LEU A 354 -13.09 -20.34 11.65
C LEU A 354 -12.25 -20.52 12.91
N GLY A 355 -11.47 -19.49 13.30
CA GLY A 355 -10.48 -19.62 14.37
C GLY A 355 -9.24 -18.79 14.16
N VAL A 356 -8.07 -19.44 14.29
CA VAL A 356 -6.77 -18.90 13.89
C VAL A 356 -6.60 -19.17 12.39
N CYS A 357 -6.32 -18.12 11.62
CA CYS A 357 -5.98 -18.21 10.20
C CYS A 357 -4.53 -17.75 10.00
N ALA A 358 -3.90 -18.17 8.89
CA ALA A 358 -2.56 -17.75 8.56
C ALA A 358 -2.44 -17.25 7.12
N GLY A 359 -1.51 -16.31 6.90
CA GLY A 359 -1.20 -15.74 5.59
C GLY A 359 0.29 -15.79 5.33
N ILE A 360 0.69 -16.28 4.15
CA ILE A 360 2.09 -16.33 3.69
C ILE A 360 2.19 -15.46 2.44
N CYS A 361 3.04 -14.43 2.48
CA CYS A 361 3.10 -13.39 1.46
C CYS A 361 4.40 -13.43 0.64
N PRO A 362 4.36 -12.99 -0.64
CA PRO A 362 5.51 -12.87 -1.51
C PRO A 362 6.23 -11.53 -1.32
N TYR A 363 7.35 -11.35 -2.02
CA TYR A 363 8.15 -10.12 -1.98
C TYR A 363 7.62 -9.02 -2.93
N ASN A 364 6.99 -9.39 -4.03
CA ASN A 364 6.65 -8.42 -5.06
C ASN A 364 5.60 -7.39 -4.61
N PHE A 365 4.77 -7.70 -3.60
CA PHE A 365 3.76 -6.80 -3.08
C PHE A 365 3.65 -6.89 -1.53
N PRO A 366 4.65 -6.36 -0.79
CA PRO A 366 4.77 -6.54 0.66
C PRO A 366 3.78 -5.69 1.48
N ALA A 367 2.98 -4.82 0.84
CA ALA A 367 1.86 -4.11 1.47
C ALA A 367 0.49 -4.60 0.95
N MET A 368 0.32 -4.71 -0.36
CA MET A 368 -0.98 -5.04 -0.95
C MET A 368 -1.44 -6.46 -0.58
N VAL A 369 -0.57 -7.47 -0.69
CA VAL A 369 -0.95 -8.87 -0.45
C VAL A 369 -1.28 -9.15 1.02
N PRO A 370 -0.54 -8.66 2.03
CA PRO A 370 -0.97 -8.71 3.41
C PRO A 370 -2.37 -8.12 3.63
N LEU A 371 -2.66 -6.99 2.99
CA LEU A 371 -3.97 -6.33 3.06
C LEU A 371 -5.10 -7.08 2.34
N TRP A 372 -4.78 -7.99 1.42
CA TRP A 372 -5.76 -8.92 0.85
C TRP A 372 -6.22 -9.99 1.85
N MET A 373 -5.40 -10.28 2.87
CA MET A 373 -5.61 -11.41 3.77
C MET A 373 -6.14 -10.96 5.12
N PHE A 374 -5.31 -10.29 5.93
CA PHE A 374 -5.62 -10.09 7.35
C PHE A 374 -6.82 -9.17 7.58
N PRO A 375 -7.06 -8.06 6.84
CA PRO A 375 -8.21 -7.18 7.09
C PRO A 375 -9.55 -7.90 6.95
N ILE A 376 -9.68 -8.74 5.92
CA ILE A 376 -10.90 -9.54 5.69
C ILE A 376 -11.04 -10.59 6.79
N ALA A 377 -9.96 -11.33 7.11
CA ALA A 377 -9.98 -12.38 8.11
C ALA A 377 -10.35 -11.85 9.51
N VAL A 378 -9.72 -10.76 9.96
CA VAL A 378 -9.99 -10.18 11.28
C VAL A 378 -11.37 -9.54 11.35
N THR A 379 -11.85 -8.94 10.27
CA THR A 379 -13.22 -8.37 10.22
C THR A 379 -14.30 -9.45 10.24
N CYS A 380 -14.01 -10.64 9.71
CA CYS A 380 -14.84 -11.85 9.89
C CYS A 380 -14.87 -12.36 11.34
N GLY A 381 -14.00 -11.87 12.22
CA GLY A 381 -13.89 -12.33 13.61
C GLY A 381 -12.84 -13.42 13.84
N ASN A 382 -11.95 -13.68 12.87
CA ASN A 382 -10.81 -14.58 13.05
C ASN A 382 -9.62 -13.85 13.69
N THR A 383 -8.65 -14.63 14.16
CA THR A 383 -7.31 -14.14 14.50
C THR A 383 -6.32 -14.58 13.42
N PHE A 384 -5.19 -13.89 13.30
CA PHE A 384 -4.34 -14.00 12.13
C PHE A 384 -2.85 -14.08 12.47
N ILE A 385 -2.16 -15.04 11.85
CA ILE A 385 -0.71 -15.17 11.83
C ILE A 385 -0.22 -14.78 10.43
N LEU A 386 0.51 -13.67 10.31
CA LEU A 386 1.07 -13.19 9.05
C LEU A 386 2.56 -13.55 8.98
N LYS A 387 2.96 -14.21 7.90
CA LYS A 387 4.35 -14.45 7.53
C LYS A 387 4.68 -13.65 6.27
N PRO A 388 5.33 -12.47 6.37
CA PRO A 388 5.78 -11.71 5.22
C PRO A 388 7.02 -12.35 4.58
N CYS A 389 7.41 -11.87 3.40
CA CYS A 389 8.68 -12.28 2.80
C CYS A 389 9.86 -11.70 3.60
N GLU A 390 10.89 -12.51 3.79
CA GLU A 390 12.14 -12.17 4.45
C GLU A 390 13.03 -11.19 3.65
N ARG A 391 12.65 -10.88 2.40
CA ARG A 391 13.38 -9.95 1.53
C ARG A 391 12.94 -8.50 1.69
N ASP A 392 11.71 -8.27 2.12
CA ASP A 392 11.07 -6.94 2.23
C ASP A 392 9.94 -6.92 3.28
N PRO A 393 10.25 -7.29 4.54
CA PRO A 393 9.25 -7.40 5.61
C PRO A 393 8.70 -6.06 6.09
N GLY A 394 9.38 -4.94 5.80
CA GLY A 394 9.20 -3.67 6.50
C GLY A 394 7.80 -3.11 6.36
N ALA A 395 7.22 -3.20 5.17
CA ALA A 395 5.88 -2.68 4.89
C ALA A 395 4.83 -3.44 5.71
N SER A 396 4.96 -4.76 5.84
CA SER A 396 4.08 -5.58 6.67
C SER A 396 4.21 -5.24 8.16
N VAL A 397 5.41 -4.94 8.65
CA VAL A 397 5.64 -4.49 10.03
C VAL A 397 4.98 -3.14 10.29
N ILE A 398 5.12 -2.19 9.35
CA ILE A 398 4.46 -0.87 9.44
C ILE A 398 2.94 -1.04 9.46
N LEU A 399 2.36 -1.86 8.57
CA LEU A 399 0.92 -2.14 8.56
C LEU A 399 0.43 -2.75 9.89
N ALA A 400 1.24 -3.60 10.52
CA ALA A 400 0.97 -4.11 11.86
C ALA A 400 1.02 -3.01 12.94
N GLU A 401 1.98 -2.08 12.88
CA GLU A 401 2.02 -0.90 13.77
C GLU A 401 0.71 -0.10 13.66
N LEU A 402 0.26 0.16 12.43
CA LEU A 402 -0.98 0.89 12.16
C LEU A 402 -2.22 0.11 12.60
N ALA A 403 -2.24 -1.22 12.46
CA ALA A 403 -3.36 -2.05 12.94
C ALA A 403 -3.47 -2.04 14.47
N VAL A 404 -2.33 -2.08 15.18
CA VAL A 404 -2.30 -1.94 16.64
C VAL A 404 -2.75 -0.53 17.06
N GLU A 405 -2.29 0.51 16.36
CA GLU A 405 -2.71 1.90 16.59
C GLU A 405 -4.21 2.10 16.32
N ALA A 406 -4.77 1.41 15.31
CA ALA A 406 -6.20 1.42 15.00
C ALA A 406 -7.09 0.82 16.10
N GLY A 407 -6.48 0.16 17.10
CA GLY A 407 -7.18 -0.44 18.22
C GLY A 407 -7.45 -1.93 18.05
N LEU A 408 -6.75 -2.62 17.14
CA LEU A 408 -6.87 -4.07 17.00
C LEU A 408 -6.41 -4.76 18.31
N PRO A 409 -7.23 -5.65 18.91
CA PRO A 409 -6.88 -6.25 20.19
C PRO A 409 -5.60 -7.10 20.13
N LYS A 410 -4.90 -7.16 21.28
CA LYS A 410 -3.67 -7.92 21.43
C LYS A 410 -3.88 -9.40 21.07
N GLY A 411 -3.01 -9.91 20.20
CA GLY A 411 -3.05 -11.30 19.72
C GLY A 411 -4.00 -11.53 18.54
N VAL A 412 -4.84 -10.58 18.14
CA VAL A 412 -5.69 -10.75 16.94
C VAL A 412 -4.87 -10.75 15.65
N LEU A 413 -3.82 -9.94 15.57
CA LEU A 413 -2.79 -10.00 14.53
C LEU A 413 -1.46 -10.32 15.18
N ASN A 414 -0.73 -11.26 14.59
CA ASN A 414 0.65 -11.57 14.94
C ASN A 414 1.49 -11.67 13.67
N ILE A 415 2.76 -11.30 13.76
CA ILE A 415 3.74 -11.42 12.67
C ILE A 415 4.88 -12.31 13.15
N VAL A 416 5.19 -13.33 12.36
CA VAL A 416 6.33 -14.22 12.55
C VAL A 416 7.17 -14.23 11.28
N HIS A 417 8.47 -14.08 11.43
CA HIS A 417 9.42 -14.07 10.31
C HIS A 417 10.11 -15.42 10.14
N GLY A 418 10.57 -15.74 8.93
CA GLY A 418 11.34 -16.97 8.68
C GLY A 418 11.29 -17.38 7.22
N THR A 419 11.67 -18.62 6.93
CA THR A 419 11.66 -19.19 5.57
C THR A 419 10.74 -20.43 5.52
N HIS A 420 11.25 -21.57 5.04
CA HIS A 420 10.50 -22.81 4.88
C HIS A 420 10.07 -23.43 6.22
N ASP A 421 10.84 -23.30 7.29
CA ASP A 421 10.51 -23.92 8.58
C ASP A 421 9.26 -23.33 9.22
N ILE A 422 9.11 -21.99 9.16
CA ILE A 422 7.90 -21.31 9.63
C ILE A 422 6.72 -21.61 8.72
N MET A 423 6.94 -21.70 7.41
CA MET A 423 5.91 -22.11 6.45
C MET A 423 5.39 -23.53 6.77
N ASN A 424 6.28 -24.49 7.01
CA ASN A 424 5.92 -25.84 7.43
C ASN A 424 5.16 -25.82 8.76
N SER A 425 5.65 -25.05 9.73
CA SER A 425 5.01 -24.91 11.03
C SER A 425 3.58 -24.37 10.91
N ILE A 426 3.32 -23.43 10.00
CA ILE A 426 1.98 -22.93 9.68
C ILE A 426 1.08 -24.05 9.10
N CYS A 427 1.60 -24.82 8.16
CA CYS A 427 0.86 -25.92 7.52
C CYS A 427 0.51 -27.03 8.52
N ASP A 428 1.42 -27.32 9.46
CA ASP A 428 1.31 -28.47 10.36
C ASP A 428 0.54 -28.17 11.64
N ASP A 429 0.45 -26.92 12.09
CA ASP A 429 -0.15 -26.57 13.38
C ASP A 429 -1.67 -26.82 13.43
N ASP A 430 -2.14 -27.63 14.38
CA ASP A 430 -3.55 -28.01 14.51
C ASP A 430 -4.49 -26.85 14.88
N ASP A 431 -3.98 -25.78 15.48
CA ASP A 431 -4.80 -24.64 15.88
C ASP A 431 -5.12 -23.71 14.71
N ILE A 432 -4.31 -23.75 13.64
CA ILE A 432 -4.54 -23.00 12.41
C ILE A 432 -5.60 -23.71 11.56
N LYS A 433 -6.66 -23.00 11.18
CA LYS A 433 -7.84 -23.55 10.48
C LYS A 433 -7.89 -23.23 9.00
N ALA A 434 -7.21 -22.17 8.58
CA ALA A 434 -7.13 -21.77 7.18
C ALA A 434 -5.77 -21.13 6.87
N VAL A 435 -5.25 -21.41 5.66
CA VAL A 435 -3.98 -20.88 5.16
C VAL A 435 -4.23 -20.19 3.81
N SER A 436 -3.85 -18.92 3.73
CA SER A 436 -3.81 -18.15 2.50
C SER A 436 -2.36 -17.97 2.06
N PHE A 437 -2.05 -18.37 0.83
CA PHE A 437 -0.70 -18.25 0.29
C PHE A 437 -0.72 -17.48 -1.03
N VAL A 438 0.24 -16.56 -1.18
CA VAL A 438 0.59 -15.99 -2.47
C VAL A 438 2.10 -16.06 -2.62
N GLY A 439 2.57 -16.54 -3.76
CA GLY A 439 4.00 -16.73 -4.01
C GLY A 439 4.26 -17.82 -5.05
N SER A 440 5.49 -18.30 -5.12
CA SER A 440 5.91 -19.18 -6.22
C SER A 440 5.04 -20.41 -6.36
N ASP A 441 4.88 -20.87 -7.60
CA ASP A 441 4.20 -22.13 -7.91
C ASP A 441 4.65 -23.31 -7.06
N THR A 442 5.96 -23.59 -7.03
CA THR A 442 6.51 -24.76 -6.32
C THR A 442 6.21 -24.72 -4.83
N ALA A 443 6.38 -23.55 -4.20
CA ALA A 443 6.02 -23.36 -2.81
C ALA A 443 4.49 -23.37 -2.59
N GLY A 444 3.70 -22.83 -3.52
CA GLY A 444 2.25 -22.80 -3.45
C GLY A 444 1.62 -24.18 -3.52
N ALA A 445 2.05 -25.01 -4.47
CA ALA A 445 1.65 -26.40 -4.59
C ALA A 445 2.00 -27.19 -3.32
N TYR A 446 3.21 -27.00 -2.81
CA TYR A 446 3.66 -27.61 -1.57
C TYR A 446 2.84 -27.19 -0.35
N VAL A 447 2.52 -25.90 -0.21
CA VAL A 447 1.66 -25.38 0.87
C VAL A 447 0.24 -25.94 0.73
N PHE A 448 -0.31 -25.98 -0.49
CA PHE A 448 -1.62 -26.54 -0.75
C PHE A 448 -1.70 -28.01 -0.33
N GLU A 449 -0.77 -28.84 -0.79
CA GLU A 449 -0.73 -30.27 -0.48
C GLU A 449 -0.57 -30.49 1.02
N ARG A 450 0.44 -29.87 1.64
CA ARG A 450 0.76 -30.08 3.06
C ARG A 450 -0.35 -29.61 3.99
N ALA A 451 -0.87 -28.39 3.80
CA ALA A 451 -1.91 -27.86 4.67
C ALA A 451 -3.28 -28.56 4.45
N SER A 452 -3.59 -28.94 3.21
CA SER A 452 -4.82 -29.70 2.92
C SER A 452 -4.77 -31.11 3.49
N ALA A 453 -3.60 -31.77 3.49
CA ALA A 453 -3.39 -33.06 4.14
C ALA A 453 -3.66 -33.00 5.64
N SER A 454 -3.45 -31.85 6.29
CA SER A 454 -3.81 -31.60 7.68
C SER A 454 -5.27 -31.15 7.89
N GLY A 455 -6.11 -31.21 6.86
CA GLY A 455 -7.55 -30.87 6.92
C GLY A 455 -7.85 -29.37 7.02
N LYS A 456 -6.89 -28.50 6.70
CA LYS A 456 -7.06 -27.04 6.73
C LYS A 456 -7.73 -26.55 5.44
N ARG A 457 -8.44 -25.42 5.50
CA ARG A 457 -8.86 -24.72 4.27
C ARG A 457 -7.67 -24.01 3.67
N VAL A 458 -7.43 -24.17 2.36
CA VAL A 458 -6.29 -23.55 1.70
C VAL A 458 -6.74 -22.80 0.45
N GLN A 459 -6.21 -21.60 0.27
CA GLN A 459 -6.28 -20.86 -0.98
C GLN A 459 -4.86 -20.42 -1.38
N VAL A 460 -4.49 -20.68 -2.62
CA VAL A 460 -3.14 -20.43 -3.15
C VAL A 460 -3.28 -19.69 -4.47
N VAL A 461 -2.69 -18.49 -4.57
CA VAL A 461 -2.45 -17.83 -5.86
C VAL A 461 -0.98 -17.97 -6.20
N ALA A 462 -0.69 -18.46 -7.40
CA ALA A 462 0.68 -18.59 -7.88
C ALA A 462 1.22 -17.25 -8.39
N ASP A 463 2.43 -16.90 -7.98
CA ASP A 463 3.18 -15.68 -8.28
C ASP A 463 4.68 -16.08 -8.32
N TYR A 464 5.23 -16.33 -9.51
CA TYR A 464 6.39 -17.22 -9.62
C TYR A 464 7.71 -16.69 -9.06
N LEU A 465 8.41 -17.58 -8.35
CA LEU A 465 9.85 -17.57 -8.07
C LEU A 465 10.33 -19.03 -8.17
N ALA A 466 11.07 -19.39 -9.20
CA ALA A 466 11.91 -20.58 -9.14
C ALA A 466 13.14 -20.25 -8.29
N LEU A 467 13.17 -20.70 -7.03
CA LEU A 467 14.44 -20.88 -6.34
C LEU A 467 15.13 -22.11 -6.92
N GLY A 468 16.27 -21.89 -7.56
CA GLY A 468 17.17 -22.95 -7.97
C GLY A 468 17.76 -23.64 -6.74
N THR A 469 17.20 -24.78 -6.37
CA THR A 469 17.89 -25.79 -5.58
C THR A 469 17.77 -27.11 -6.31
N ASN A 470 18.91 -27.59 -6.84
CA ASN A 470 19.07 -28.96 -7.32
C ASN A 470 18.74 -29.92 -6.17
N MET A 471 17.50 -30.41 -6.11
CA MET A 471 17.15 -31.54 -5.26
C MET A 471 16.94 -32.75 -6.18
N HIS A 472 18.02 -33.47 -6.45
CA HIS A 472 17.96 -34.82 -6.98
C HIS A 472 17.28 -35.70 -5.93
N ILE A 473 15.99 -35.99 -6.11
CA ILE A 473 15.32 -37.08 -5.41
C ILE A 473 15.58 -38.35 -6.24
N PRO A 474 16.27 -39.37 -5.72
CA PRO A 474 16.48 -40.62 -6.46
C PRO A 474 15.14 -41.34 -6.68
N CYS A 475 14.89 -41.81 -7.90
CA CYS A 475 13.68 -42.53 -8.32
C CYS A 475 13.36 -43.84 -7.55
N ASN A 476 14.12 -44.20 -6.51
CA ASN A 476 14.04 -45.51 -5.87
C ASN A 476 13.18 -45.53 -4.59
N LEU A 477 12.59 -44.41 -4.16
CA LEU A 477 11.78 -44.37 -2.93
C LEU A 477 10.26 -44.58 -3.16
N TRP A 478 9.79 -44.51 -4.41
CA TRP A 478 8.36 -44.70 -4.74
C TRP A 478 7.91 -46.17 -4.73
N ALA A 479 8.84 -47.13 -4.86
CA ALA A 479 8.50 -48.55 -4.93
C ALA A 479 8.24 -49.21 -3.56
N SER A 480 8.59 -48.55 -2.44
CA SER A 480 8.51 -49.13 -1.10
C SER A 480 7.17 -48.91 -0.38
N ILE A 481 6.32 -47.99 -0.85
CA ILE A 481 5.08 -47.59 -0.15
C ILE A 481 3.85 -48.33 -0.70
N LEU A 482 3.97 -48.98 -1.86
CA LEU A 482 2.86 -49.67 -2.53
C LEU A 482 2.68 -51.15 -2.12
N THR A 483 3.48 -51.68 -1.18
CA THR A 483 3.49 -53.13 -0.88
C THR A 483 3.05 -53.53 0.52
N SER A 484 2.50 -52.64 1.35
CA SER A 484 2.06 -53.02 2.70
C SER A 484 0.66 -52.52 3.07
N THR A 485 -0.23 -53.52 3.25
CA THR A 485 -1.55 -53.55 3.92
C THR A 485 -2.81 -53.05 3.18
N PRO A 486 -3.76 -53.95 2.82
CA PRO A 486 -5.06 -53.60 2.26
C PRO A 486 -6.13 -53.58 3.35
N VAL A 487 -6.19 -52.52 4.16
CA VAL A 487 -7.34 -52.27 5.05
C VAL A 487 -7.54 -50.76 5.12
N ILE A 488 -8.35 -50.22 4.20
CA ILE A 488 -9.17 -48.98 4.23
C ILE A 488 -9.57 -48.74 2.75
N VAL A 489 -10.50 -49.53 2.23
CA VAL A 489 -11.02 -49.36 0.85
C VAL A 489 -12.48 -48.91 0.82
N ASN A 490 -13.15 -48.78 1.98
CA ASN A 490 -14.60 -48.43 2.02
C ASN A 490 -14.93 -47.10 2.73
N LYS A 491 -14.03 -46.11 2.74
CA LYS A 491 -14.33 -44.74 3.22
C LYS A 491 -13.94 -43.61 2.26
N ILE A 492 -13.55 -43.92 1.03
CA ILE A 492 -13.18 -42.93 0.01
C ILE A 492 -14.05 -43.16 -1.22
N TRP A 493 -15.32 -42.77 -1.11
CA TRP A 493 -16.22 -42.62 -2.26
C TRP A 493 -17.03 -41.33 -2.07
N MET A 494 -16.32 -40.20 -2.02
CA MET A 494 -16.86 -38.83 -2.20
C MET A 494 -15.73 -37.79 -2.12
N ILE A 495 -14.64 -37.98 -2.87
CA ILE A 495 -13.62 -36.93 -3.09
C ILE A 495 -13.15 -37.10 -4.53
N ASP A 496 -13.90 -36.50 -5.45
CA ASP A 496 -13.45 -36.29 -6.83
C ASP A 496 -12.55 -35.03 -6.82
N TYR A 497 -11.32 -35.17 -6.33
CA TYR A 497 -10.27 -34.19 -6.57
C TYR A 497 -9.23 -34.85 -7.48
N SER A 498 -9.35 -34.52 -8.76
CA SER A 498 -8.27 -34.67 -9.72
C SER A 498 -7.08 -33.82 -9.23
N LEU A 499 -6.07 -34.49 -8.69
CA LEU A 499 -4.77 -33.89 -8.37
C LEU A 499 -4.15 -33.34 -9.66
N GLN A 500 -4.18 -32.03 -9.84
CA GLN A 500 -3.32 -31.31 -10.79
C GLN A 500 -2.55 -30.22 -10.04
N CYS A 501 -1.40 -30.57 -9.48
CA CYS A 501 -0.51 -29.64 -8.80
C CYS A 501 0.64 -29.29 -9.73
N ASN A 502 0.64 -28.07 -10.27
CA ASN A 502 1.75 -27.39 -10.95
C ASN A 502 1.16 -26.18 -11.70
N ARG A 503 1.72 -24.98 -11.54
CA ARG A 503 2.13 -23.95 -12.53
C ARG A 503 1.61 -22.47 -12.37
N GLY A 504 2.50 -21.55 -11.93
CA GLY A 504 2.70 -20.05 -12.10
C GLY A 504 1.75 -19.14 -12.93
N ALA A 505 2.25 -18.00 -13.47
CA ALA A 505 1.49 -17.09 -14.33
C ALA A 505 2.23 -16.73 -15.65
N LYS A 506 1.50 -16.67 -16.77
CA LYS A 506 2.02 -16.17 -18.05
C LYS A 506 0.86 -15.51 -18.77
N ASN A 507 0.79 -14.18 -18.69
CA ASN A 507 -0.34 -13.45 -19.25
C ASN A 507 -0.02 -13.00 -20.68
N HIS A 508 -1.04 -13.10 -21.53
CA HIS A 508 -0.93 -12.78 -22.95
C HIS A 508 -1.83 -11.60 -23.30
N ALA A 509 -1.36 -10.75 -24.20
CA ALA A 509 -2.21 -9.81 -24.92
C ALA A 509 -2.31 -10.21 -26.40
N ILE A 510 -3.53 -10.39 -26.89
CA ILE A 510 -3.83 -10.45 -28.32
C ILE A 510 -3.96 -9.02 -28.84
N VAL A 511 -3.27 -8.72 -29.93
CA VAL A 511 -3.39 -7.44 -30.62
C VAL A 511 -3.90 -7.69 -32.03
N MET A 512 -5.12 -7.24 -32.28
CA MET A 512 -5.78 -7.35 -33.59
C MET A 512 -5.30 -6.23 -34.54
N PRO A 513 -5.39 -6.44 -35.87
CA PRO A 513 -5.01 -5.41 -36.87
C PRO A 513 -5.76 -4.09 -36.73
N ASP A 514 -6.98 -4.13 -36.19
CA ASP A 514 -7.86 -2.98 -36.00
C ASP A 514 -7.64 -2.27 -34.66
N ALA A 515 -6.73 -2.74 -33.81
CA ALA A 515 -6.42 -2.12 -32.54
C ALA A 515 -5.84 -0.70 -32.71
N SER A 516 -6.08 0.18 -31.74
CA SER A 516 -5.45 1.51 -31.72
C SER A 516 -3.95 1.38 -31.38
N MET A 517 -3.08 1.53 -32.39
CA MET A 517 -1.63 1.33 -32.25
C MET A 517 -1.03 2.07 -31.04
N ASP A 518 -1.20 3.39 -30.95
CA ASP A 518 -0.54 4.19 -29.91
C ASP A 518 -1.05 3.84 -28.51
N THR A 519 -2.36 3.66 -28.35
CA THR A 519 -2.98 3.28 -27.08
C THR A 519 -2.50 1.89 -26.65
N THR A 520 -2.49 0.93 -27.58
CA THR A 520 -2.07 -0.44 -27.33
C THR A 520 -0.58 -0.53 -26.99
N LEU A 521 0.31 0.09 -27.76
CA LEU A 521 1.75 0.02 -27.51
C LEU A 521 2.11 0.68 -26.16
N ASN A 522 1.52 1.83 -25.82
CA ASN A 522 1.70 2.45 -24.51
C ASN A 522 1.21 1.53 -23.36
N ALA A 523 0.06 0.88 -23.55
CA ALA A 523 -0.48 -0.08 -22.60
C ALA A 523 0.46 -1.28 -22.40
N LEU A 524 1.03 -1.81 -23.48
CA LEU A 524 1.99 -2.94 -23.48
C LEU A 524 3.31 -2.59 -22.78
N VAL A 525 3.84 -1.39 -23.00
CA VAL A 525 5.06 -0.91 -22.32
C VAL A 525 4.81 -0.78 -20.81
N ALA A 526 3.69 -0.15 -20.42
CA ALA A 526 3.35 0.04 -19.01
C ALA A 526 3.15 -1.31 -18.26
N THR A 527 2.51 -2.30 -18.88
CA THR A 527 2.27 -3.61 -18.26
C THR A 527 3.50 -4.52 -18.29
N GLY A 528 4.28 -4.50 -19.37
CA GLY A 528 5.41 -5.40 -19.57
C GLY A 528 6.65 -5.01 -18.76
N PHE A 529 6.84 -3.71 -18.51
CA PHE A 529 8.02 -3.21 -17.82
C PHE A 529 7.72 -2.61 -16.43
N GLY A 530 6.49 -2.14 -16.14
CA GLY A 530 6.14 -1.55 -14.85
C GLY A 530 6.50 -2.44 -13.64
N ALA A 531 7.00 -1.85 -12.55
CA ALA A 531 7.60 -2.55 -11.41
C ALA A 531 8.68 -3.59 -11.78
N ALA A 532 9.47 -3.30 -12.83
CA ALA A 532 10.48 -4.21 -13.39
C ALA A 532 9.92 -5.55 -13.85
N GLY A 533 8.64 -5.60 -14.25
CA GLY A 533 7.97 -6.84 -14.68
C GLY A 533 7.80 -7.91 -13.59
N GLN A 534 8.09 -7.58 -12.33
CA GLN A 534 7.97 -8.48 -11.17
C GLN A 534 6.52 -8.52 -10.66
N ARG A 535 5.57 -8.86 -11.52
CA ARG A 535 4.12 -8.86 -11.22
C ARG A 535 3.48 -10.11 -11.80
N CYS A 536 2.73 -10.87 -11.00
CA CYS A 536 1.89 -11.99 -11.49
C CYS A 536 0.90 -11.60 -12.59
N MET A 537 0.50 -10.33 -12.63
CA MET A 537 -0.43 -9.78 -13.62
C MET A 537 0.25 -9.02 -14.77
N ALA A 538 1.60 -9.01 -14.84
CA ALA A 538 2.30 -8.41 -15.98
C ALA A 538 1.95 -9.18 -17.27
N ILE A 539 1.75 -8.46 -18.37
CA ILE A 539 1.75 -9.10 -19.69
C ILE A 539 3.21 -9.32 -20.07
N SER A 540 3.63 -10.58 -20.05
CA SER A 540 4.96 -10.99 -20.49
C SER A 540 5.00 -11.40 -21.97
N THR A 541 3.85 -11.65 -22.58
CA THR A 541 3.74 -12.16 -23.95
C THR A 541 2.69 -11.39 -24.74
N VAL A 542 3.02 -10.99 -25.97
CA VAL A 542 2.09 -10.33 -26.90
C VAL A 542 1.98 -11.17 -28.15
N VAL A 543 0.75 -11.49 -28.53
CA VAL A 543 0.39 -12.25 -29.72
C VAL A 543 -0.24 -11.29 -30.71
N PHE A 544 0.43 -11.03 -31.81
CA PHE A 544 -0.07 -10.14 -32.84
C PHE A 544 -0.69 -10.95 -33.98
N VAL A 545 -1.93 -10.61 -34.35
CA VAL A 545 -2.72 -11.34 -35.36
C VAL A 545 -2.55 -10.67 -36.72
N GLY A 546 -1.96 -11.33 -37.71
CA GLY A 546 -1.74 -10.76 -39.05
C GLY A 546 -0.32 -10.37 -39.42
N GLY A 547 0.65 -10.84 -38.64
CA GLY A 547 2.08 -10.74 -38.95
C GLY A 547 2.59 -9.30 -39.10
N SER A 548 3.61 -9.14 -39.96
CA SER A 548 4.34 -7.89 -40.21
C SER A 548 3.53 -6.74 -40.84
N ASN A 549 2.27 -6.97 -41.23
CA ASN A 549 1.41 -5.98 -41.88
C ASN A 549 0.46 -5.26 -40.91
N LEU A 550 0.59 -5.51 -39.61
CA LEU A 550 -0.20 -4.82 -38.58
C LEU A 550 0.04 -3.31 -38.65
N TRP A 551 -1.01 -2.54 -38.95
CA TRP A 551 -1.00 -1.08 -39.07
C TRP A 551 -0.20 -0.49 -40.23
N ALA A 552 0.06 -1.27 -41.30
CA ALA A 552 0.58 -0.71 -42.54
C ALA A 552 -0.39 0.35 -43.09
N SER A 553 -0.06 1.62 -42.91
CA SER A 553 -0.79 2.71 -43.53
C SER A 553 -0.60 2.62 -45.04
N LEU A 554 -1.67 2.36 -45.80
CA LEU A 554 -1.77 2.93 -47.14
C LEU A 554 -1.62 4.44 -46.95
N PRO A 555 -0.64 5.12 -47.58
CA PRO A 555 -0.59 6.57 -47.56
C PRO A 555 -1.95 7.08 -48.04
N SER A 556 -2.58 7.95 -47.25
CA SER A 556 -3.80 8.67 -47.58
C SER A 556 -3.55 9.67 -48.70
N LEU A 557 -3.21 9.18 -49.90
CA LEU A 557 -2.92 9.95 -51.10
C LEU A 557 -4.12 10.00 -52.06
N TRP A 558 -5.30 9.55 -51.63
CA TRP A 558 -6.53 9.57 -52.44
C TRP A 558 -7.69 10.41 -51.91
N SER A 559 -7.54 11.20 -50.83
CA SER A 559 -8.64 12.05 -50.34
C SER A 559 -8.40 13.57 -50.38
N THR A 560 -7.31 14.05 -50.99
CA THR A 560 -7.15 15.49 -51.26
C THR A 560 -6.72 15.75 -52.70
N SER A 561 -7.68 15.74 -53.61
CA SER A 561 -7.58 16.45 -54.88
C SER A 561 -7.62 17.96 -54.62
N HIS A 562 -6.49 18.54 -54.21
CA HIS A 562 -6.26 19.97 -54.40
C HIS A 562 -5.94 20.20 -55.88
N PRO A 563 -6.70 21.03 -56.62
CA PRO A 563 -6.38 21.31 -58.01
C PRO A 563 -5.10 22.15 -58.05
N VAL A 564 -3.98 21.53 -58.41
CA VAL A 564 -2.77 22.25 -58.82
C VAL A 564 -3.08 22.91 -60.17
N ARG A 565 -3.41 24.20 -60.13
CA ARG A 565 -3.40 25.07 -61.32
C ARG A 565 -1.94 25.22 -61.78
N ASN A 566 -1.48 24.32 -62.63
CA ASN A 566 -0.33 24.57 -63.48
C ASN A 566 -0.82 25.11 -64.82
N SER A 567 -0.67 26.42 -64.99
CA SER A 567 -0.85 27.12 -66.27
C SER A 567 0.22 26.66 -67.25
N CYS A 568 -0.11 25.68 -68.10
CA CYS A 568 0.66 25.38 -69.30
C CYS A 568 -0.16 25.79 -70.52
N LYS A 569 0.23 26.91 -71.13
CA LYS A 569 -0.30 27.37 -72.42
C LYS A 569 0.13 26.37 -73.50
N ILE A 570 -0.82 25.66 -74.10
CA ILE A 570 -0.63 25.04 -75.41
C ILE A 570 -1.57 25.75 -76.39
N ARG A 571 -0.99 26.37 -77.41
CA ARG A 571 -1.68 27.01 -78.53
C ARG A 571 -2.23 25.94 -79.47
N GLY A 572 -3.52 26.03 -79.78
CA GLY A 572 -4.11 25.73 -81.09
C GLY A 572 -4.34 24.26 -81.45
N GLY A 573 -5.57 23.94 -81.85
CA GLY A 573 -5.92 22.74 -82.63
C GLY A 573 -6.88 21.80 -81.89
N GLY A 574 -8.14 21.76 -82.30
CA GLY A 574 -9.18 20.93 -81.69
C GLY A 574 -9.02 19.42 -81.93
N VAL A 575 -9.73 18.63 -81.12
CA VAL A 575 -10.72 17.59 -81.50
C VAL A 575 -11.18 16.88 -80.22
N THR A 576 -12.46 16.53 -80.26
CA THR A 576 -13.38 16.01 -79.25
C THR A 576 -13.00 14.67 -78.59
N GLY A 577 -13.27 14.59 -77.27
CA GLY A 577 -13.87 13.43 -76.61
C GLY A 577 -12.95 12.32 -76.08
N CYS A 578 -12.79 12.26 -74.75
CA CYS A 578 -12.55 11.01 -74.03
C CYS A 578 -13.28 11.04 -72.67
N LYS A 579 -14.14 10.04 -72.48
CA LYS A 579 -14.95 9.79 -71.28
C LYS A 579 -14.08 9.26 -70.13
N GLU A 580 -14.50 9.56 -68.91
CA GLU A 580 -13.99 9.04 -67.65
C GLU A 580 -14.00 7.50 -67.63
N MET A 581 -12.90 6.89 -67.14
CA MET A 581 -12.84 5.48 -66.75
C MET A 581 -13.03 5.40 -65.24
N THR A 582 -14.09 4.72 -64.81
CA THR A 582 -14.34 4.38 -63.40
C THR A 582 -13.93 2.92 -63.19
N LEU A 583 -12.94 2.69 -62.33
CA LEU A 583 -12.59 1.35 -61.85
C LEU A 583 -13.37 1.06 -60.57
N ALA A 584 -14.26 0.07 -60.60
CA ALA A 584 -14.91 -0.48 -59.42
C ALA A 584 -14.22 -1.80 -59.04
N TRP A 585 -13.85 -1.95 -57.78
CA TRP A 585 -13.23 -3.17 -57.24
C TRP A 585 -14.29 -3.98 -56.49
N HIS A 586 -14.41 -5.28 -56.80
CA HIS A 586 -15.29 -6.21 -56.09
C HIS A 586 -14.45 -7.25 -55.31
N PRO A 587 -14.63 -7.37 -53.98
CA PRO A 587 -13.88 -8.31 -53.16
C PRO A 587 -14.63 -9.64 -53.07
N SER A 588 -14.39 -10.58 -53.98
CA SER A 588 -14.72 -11.99 -53.67
C SER A 588 -13.97 -13.05 -54.46
N GLU A 589 -13.34 -12.77 -55.60
CA GLU A 589 -12.54 -13.78 -56.31
C GLU A 589 -11.32 -13.09 -56.95
N GLY A 590 -10.10 -13.53 -56.60
CA GLY A 590 -8.85 -12.88 -56.99
C GLY A 590 -8.48 -13.02 -58.46
N VAL A 591 -9.26 -12.43 -59.37
CA VAL A 591 -8.97 -12.29 -60.81
C VAL A 591 -9.45 -10.93 -61.30
N ALA A 592 -8.62 -10.21 -62.06
CA ALA A 592 -9.01 -8.99 -62.77
C ALA A 592 -9.35 -9.34 -64.23
N ASP A 593 -10.64 -9.34 -64.57
CA ASP A 593 -11.06 -9.45 -65.97
C ASP A 593 -11.07 -8.07 -66.64
N THR A 594 -10.28 -7.94 -67.70
CA THR A 594 -10.39 -6.83 -68.65
C THR A 594 -11.37 -7.17 -69.76
N TYR A 595 -12.53 -6.51 -69.80
CA TYR A 595 -13.37 -6.48 -70.99
C TYR A 595 -12.89 -5.40 -71.96
N LEU A 596 -12.12 -5.83 -72.96
CA LEU A 596 -11.96 -5.12 -74.22
C LEU A 596 -12.30 -6.11 -75.34
N GLY A 597 -13.19 -5.69 -76.24
CA GLY A 597 -13.70 -6.52 -77.32
C GLY A 597 -12.59 -7.13 -78.17
N SER A 598 -12.80 -8.41 -78.51
CA SER A 598 -12.19 -9.20 -79.59
C SER A 598 -10.69 -9.58 -79.48
N ARG A 599 -10.50 -10.90 -79.28
CA ARG A 599 -9.31 -11.78 -79.46
C ARG A 599 -8.31 -11.86 -78.30
N CYS A 600 -8.39 -12.97 -77.58
CA CYS A 600 -7.39 -13.44 -76.62
C CYS A 600 -6.36 -14.33 -77.33
N SER A 601 -5.07 -14.00 -77.20
CA SER A 601 -3.94 -14.90 -77.52
C SER A 601 -3.01 -14.95 -76.32
N ARG A 602 -2.74 -16.18 -75.85
CA ARG A 602 -1.74 -16.56 -74.84
C ARG A 602 -0.35 -16.00 -75.22
N LEU A 603 0.41 -15.47 -74.26
CA LEU A 603 1.88 -15.45 -74.35
C LEU A 603 2.54 -15.37 -72.95
N ASP A 604 3.62 -16.13 -72.87
CA ASP A 604 4.33 -16.63 -71.71
C ASP A 604 5.44 -15.67 -71.24
N TRP A 605 5.84 -15.80 -69.97
CA TRP A 605 6.94 -15.03 -69.38
C TRP A 605 8.29 -15.59 -69.84
N GLN A 606 9.09 -14.82 -70.59
CA GLN A 606 10.54 -15.04 -70.65
C GLN A 606 11.32 -13.80 -71.14
N GLY A 607 12.32 -13.44 -70.31
CA GLY A 607 13.48 -12.56 -70.49
C GLY A 607 13.59 -11.59 -71.67
N LEU A 608 13.89 -10.33 -71.37
CA LEU A 608 14.63 -9.44 -72.27
C LEU A 608 15.48 -8.44 -71.50
N TRP A 609 16.79 -8.57 -71.69
CA TRP A 609 17.83 -7.59 -71.36
C TRP A 609 17.64 -6.34 -72.23
N PHE A 610 17.81 -5.14 -71.67
CA PHE A 610 17.99 -3.91 -72.45
C PHE A 610 19.24 -3.14 -72.03
N ARG A 611 20.13 -2.98 -73.02
CA ARG A 611 21.25 -2.03 -73.07
C ARG A 611 20.74 -0.61 -73.30
N GLU A 612 21.40 0.32 -72.62
CA GLU A 612 21.64 1.74 -72.91
C GLU A 612 20.77 2.46 -73.97
N CYS A 613 19.99 3.43 -73.48
CA CYS A 613 19.79 4.71 -74.15
C CYS A 613 19.94 5.83 -73.11
N GLY A 614 20.96 6.66 -73.33
CA GLY A 614 21.35 7.74 -72.42
C GLY A 614 20.39 8.92 -72.47
N VAL A 615 19.75 9.18 -71.34
CA VAL A 615 19.26 10.51 -70.96
C VAL A 615 19.64 10.72 -69.48
N ARG A 616 20.65 11.57 -69.25
CA ARG A 616 21.04 12.01 -67.91
C ARG A 616 20.03 13.04 -67.39
N ARG A 617 19.24 12.68 -66.37
CA ARG A 617 18.91 13.55 -65.22
C ARG A 617 18.17 12.79 -64.11
N CYS A 618 18.69 12.93 -62.89
CA CYS A 618 18.17 12.51 -61.58
C CYS A 618 18.06 11.01 -61.30
N LEU A 619 19.20 10.42 -60.88
CA LEU A 619 19.19 9.32 -59.92
C LEU A 619 18.71 9.83 -58.56
N THR A 620 17.45 9.58 -58.25
CA THR A 620 17.03 9.22 -56.90
C THR A 620 16.27 7.91 -57.04
N THR A 621 16.98 6.80 -56.87
CA THR A 621 16.39 5.48 -56.69
C THR A 621 15.46 5.55 -55.48
N TRP A 622 14.16 5.55 -55.75
CA TRP A 622 13.14 5.43 -54.74
C TRP A 622 13.12 3.97 -54.28
N SER A 623 13.85 3.70 -53.20
CA SER A 623 13.76 2.47 -52.40
C SER A 623 12.43 2.44 -51.62
N GLY A 624 11.31 2.57 -52.35
CA GLY A 624 9.96 2.67 -51.77
C GLY A 624 9.32 1.32 -51.42
N GLY A 625 9.99 0.20 -51.69
CA GLY A 625 9.48 -1.14 -51.36
C GLY A 625 9.90 -1.69 -49.99
N LEU A 626 10.89 -1.08 -49.33
CA LEU A 626 11.45 -1.58 -48.06
C LEU A 626 10.98 -0.77 -46.83
N ILE A 627 10.34 0.39 -47.03
CA ILE A 627 10.04 1.35 -45.95
C ILE A 627 8.72 1.04 -45.22
N VAL A 628 7.91 0.09 -45.70
CA VAL A 628 6.56 -0.18 -45.15
C VAL A 628 6.52 -1.36 -44.16
N TYR A 629 7.64 -2.05 -43.94
CA TYR A 629 7.68 -3.33 -43.19
C TYR A 629 8.13 -3.25 -41.71
N LEU A 630 8.31 -2.06 -41.12
CA LEU A 630 9.02 -1.93 -39.83
C LEU A 630 8.32 -1.07 -38.74
N VAL A 631 7.11 -0.56 -38.96
CA VAL A 631 6.55 0.51 -38.10
C VAL A 631 6.20 0.04 -36.67
N ARG A 632 5.82 -1.23 -36.48
CA ARG A 632 5.30 -1.75 -35.20
C ARG A 632 6.39 -2.05 -34.17
N GLU A 633 7.36 -2.89 -34.53
CA GLU A 633 8.43 -3.32 -33.62
C GLU A 633 9.32 -2.13 -33.27
N ASP A 634 9.63 -1.28 -34.24
CA ASP A 634 10.44 -0.08 -34.04
C ASP A 634 9.79 0.89 -33.04
N LYS A 635 8.48 1.12 -33.14
CA LYS A 635 7.76 2.00 -32.21
C LYS A 635 7.65 1.43 -30.79
N LEU A 636 7.43 0.12 -30.67
CA LEU A 636 7.44 -0.55 -29.36
C LEU A 636 8.83 -0.46 -28.71
N VAL A 637 9.89 -0.69 -29.50
CA VAL A 637 11.28 -0.55 -29.06
C VAL A 637 11.61 0.89 -28.68
N GLU A 638 11.13 1.89 -29.44
CA GLU A 638 11.32 3.31 -29.14
C GLU A 638 10.67 3.70 -27.80
N LEU A 639 9.42 3.29 -27.58
CA LEU A 639 8.70 3.53 -26.32
C LEU A 639 9.34 2.78 -25.14
N ALA A 640 9.88 1.58 -25.36
CA ALA A 640 10.59 0.86 -24.31
C ALA A 640 11.94 1.52 -23.98
N LYS A 641 12.67 2.03 -24.97
CA LYS A 641 13.96 2.73 -24.79
C LYS A 641 13.82 4.06 -24.06
N SER A 642 12.65 4.70 -24.09
CA SER A 642 12.42 5.97 -23.40
C SER A 642 12.24 5.81 -21.88
N LEU A 643 12.06 4.58 -21.38
CA LEU A 643 11.94 4.31 -19.94
C LEU A 643 13.26 4.57 -19.22
N ILE A 644 13.19 5.35 -18.13
CA ILE A 644 14.35 5.69 -17.31
C ILE A 644 14.58 4.58 -16.28
N VAL A 645 15.68 3.84 -16.44
CA VAL A 645 16.11 2.80 -15.50
C VAL A 645 17.02 3.42 -14.44
N ASN A 646 16.57 3.41 -13.19
CA ASN A 646 17.30 4.02 -12.09
C ASN A 646 16.86 3.41 -10.74
N ALA A 647 17.53 3.77 -9.64
CA ALA A 647 17.05 3.37 -8.31
C ALA A 647 15.63 3.90 -8.09
N GLY A 648 14.73 3.07 -7.55
CA GLY A 648 13.31 3.44 -7.39
C GLY A 648 13.07 4.63 -6.46
N THR A 649 14.07 5.02 -5.66
CA THR A 649 14.09 6.22 -4.81
C THR A 649 14.29 7.52 -5.60
N GLU A 650 14.79 7.45 -6.83
CA GLU A 650 14.95 8.60 -7.71
C GLU A 650 13.60 8.95 -8.35
N SER A 651 13.25 10.23 -8.37
CA SER A 651 11.89 10.70 -8.73
C SER A 651 11.52 10.52 -10.20
N ASP A 652 12.53 10.40 -11.07
CA ASP A 652 12.40 10.25 -12.52
C ASP A 652 12.49 8.78 -12.98
N ALA A 653 12.67 7.83 -12.05
CA ALA A 653 12.75 6.42 -12.38
C ALA A 653 11.40 5.88 -12.87
N ASP A 654 11.37 5.32 -14.09
CA ASP A 654 10.26 4.52 -14.60
C ASP A 654 10.44 3.03 -14.25
N LEU A 655 11.70 2.59 -14.10
CA LEU A 655 12.07 1.18 -13.90
C LEU A 655 13.10 1.02 -12.79
N GLY A 656 12.73 0.30 -11.73
CA GLY A 656 13.63 -0.07 -10.64
C GLY A 656 14.47 -1.34 -10.91
N PRO A 657 15.36 -1.74 -9.98
CA PRO A 657 16.08 -3.00 -10.05
C PRO A 657 15.16 -4.22 -9.79
N VAL A 658 15.62 -5.40 -10.15
CA VAL A 658 15.01 -6.67 -9.70
C VAL A 658 15.49 -7.03 -8.29
N ILE A 659 14.70 -7.82 -7.56
CA ILE A 659 14.87 -8.00 -6.10
C ILE A 659 16.23 -8.54 -5.66
N SER A 660 16.91 -9.34 -6.49
CA SER A 660 18.13 -10.05 -6.08
C SER A 660 19.07 -10.32 -7.25
N LYS A 661 20.35 -10.59 -6.94
CA LYS A 661 21.35 -11.02 -7.94
C LYS A 661 20.94 -12.30 -8.64
N GLN A 662 20.37 -13.25 -7.89
CA GLN A 662 19.88 -14.51 -8.41
C GLN A 662 18.72 -14.30 -9.40
N ALA A 663 17.83 -13.33 -9.13
CA ALA A 663 16.77 -12.96 -10.07
C ALA A 663 17.36 -12.35 -11.36
N LYS A 664 18.37 -11.46 -11.23
CA LYS A 664 19.08 -10.88 -12.38
C LYS A 664 19.76 -11.95 -13.24
N GLU A 665 20.52 -12.85 -12.62
CA GLU A 665 21.20 -13.96 -13.29
C GLU A 665 20.22 -14.89 -14.01
N ARG A 666 19.10 -15.24 -13.38
CA ARG A 666 18.04 -16.05 -13.99
C ARG A 666 17.46 -15.36 -15.23
N LEU A 667 17.18 -14.07 -15.15
CA LEU A 667 16.64 -13.29 -16.28
C LEU A 667 17.64 -13.24 -17.44
N CYS A 668 18.91 -12.98 -17.17
CA CYS A 668 19.97 -13.02 -18.18
C CYS A 668 20.05 -14.40 -18.88
N ARG A 669 19.94 -15.49 -18.12
CA ARG A 669 19.90 -16.87 -18.65
C ARG A 669 18.70 -17.12 -19.55
N LEU A 670 17.49 -16.71 -19.13
CA LEU A 670 16.27 -16.90 -19.93
C LEU A 670 16.27 -16.06 -21.21
N ILE A 671 16.79 -14.84 -21.15
CA ILE A 671 16.95 -14.01 -22.35
C ILE A 671 17.93 -14.69 -23.31
N GLN A 672 19.07 -15.18 -22.79
CA GLN A 672 20.05 -15.88 -23.61
C GLN A 672 19.49 -17.17 -24.23
N SER A 673 18.71 -17.96 -23.48
CA SER A 673 18.13 -19.19 -24.04
C SER A 673 17.09 -18.92 -25.14
N GLY A 674 16.39 -17.79 -25.08
CA GLY A 674 15.57 -17.30 -26.18
C GLY A 674 16.38 -17.02 -27.45
N ILE A 675 17.49 -16.29 -27.31
CA ILE A 675 18.41 -15.96 -28.42
C ILE A 675 18.99 -17.24 -29.03
N ASP A 676 19.49 -18.15 -28.19
CA ASP A 676 20.09 -19.41 -28.62
C ASP A 676 19.07 -20.33 -29.32
N SER A 677 17.79 -20.20 -28.98
CA SER A 677 16.67 -20.91 -29.63
C SER A 677 16.15 -20.23 -30.90
N GLY A 678 16.77 -19.12 -31.32
CA GLY A 678 16.46 -18.40 -32.55
C GLY A 678 15.39 -17.31 -32.41
N ALA A 679 15.11 -16.81 -31.20
CA ALA A 679 14.34 -15.58 -31.04
C ALA A 679 15.17 -14.37 -31.45
N LYS A 680 14.54 -13.38 -32.07
CA LYS A 680 15.18 -12.11 -32.44
C LYS A 680 15.26 -11.19 -31.22
N LEU A 681 16.45 -10.71 -30.89
CA LEU A 681 16.66 -9.72 -29.82
C LEU A 681 16.43 -8.30 -30.36
N ALA A 682 15.23 -7.76 -30.18
CA ALA A 682 14.85 -6.44 -30.67
C ALA A 682 15.37 -5.30 -29.77
N LEU A 683 15.44 -5.55 -28.47
CA LEU A 683 15.99 -4.65 -27.46
C LEU A 683 16.69 -5.47 -26.37
N ASP A 684 17.94 -5.14 -26.04
CA ASP A 684 18.71 -5.82 -25.00
C ASP A 684 18.95 -4.92 -23.79
N GLY A 685 18.33 -5.26 -22.65
CA GLY A 685 18.49 -4.53 -21.40
C GLY A 685 19.50 -5.15 -20.42
N ARG A 686 20.20 -6.24 -20.77
CA ARG A 686 20.99 -7.04 -19.79
C ARG A 686 22.20 -6.31 -19.21
N ASN A 687 22.84 -5.46 -20.01
CA ASN A 687 24.13 -4.84 -19.68
C ASN A 687 23.99 -3.38 -19.22
N ILE A 688 22.81 -2.98 -18.74
CA ILE A 688 22.59 -1.62 -18.25
C ILE A 688 23.41 -1.36 -16.98
N VAL A 689 24.05 -0.20 -16.92
CA VAL A 689 24.79 0.29 -15.76
C VAL A 689 24.17 1.63 -15.35
N VAL A 690 23.70 1.71 -14.11
CA VAL A 690 23.09 2.90 -13.55
C VAL A 690 24.15 3.66 -12.73
N PRO A 691 24.49 4.91 -13.08
CA PRO A 691 25.47 5.70 -12.33
C PRO A 691 25.09 5.83 -10.85
N ARG A 692 26.07 5.70 -9.95
CA ARG A 692 25.94 5.67 -8.47
C ARG A 692 25.41 4.34 -7.91
N TYR A 693 24.93 3.44 -8.76
CA TYR A 693 24.31 2.17 -8.37
C TYR A 693 24.85 1.01 -9.24
N GLU A 694 26.16 1.01 -9.49
CA GLU A 694 26.82 0.10 -10.45
C GLU A 694 26.71 -1.37 -10.02
N LEU A 695 26.58 -1.63 -8.72
CA LEU A 695 26.38 -2.97 -8.16
C LEU A 695 24.92 -3.42 -8.14
N GLY A 696 23.99 -2.56 -8.54
CA GLY A 696 22.56 -2.82 -8.47
C GLY A 696 22.09 -3.92 -9.40
N ASN A 697 20.96 -4.53 -9.01
CA ASN A 697 20.32 -5.61 -9.74
C ASN A 697 19.48 -5.10 -10.91
N PHE A 698 20.04 -4.21 -11.74
CA PHE A 698 19.30 -3.63 -12.87
C PHE A 698 19.28 -4.54 -14.08
N ILE A 699 18.12 -4.61 -14.72
CA ILE A 699 17.89 -5.09 -16.08
C ILE A 699 16.99 -4.06 -16.75
N GLY A 700 17.41 -3.56 -17.91
CA GLY A 700 16.60 -2.63 -18.70
C GLY A 700 15.48 -3.34 -19.46
N PRO A 701 14.56 -2.57 -20.07
CA PRO A 701 13.54 -3.13 -20.95
C PRO A 701 14.18 -4.02 -22.02
N THR A 702 13.69 -5.24 -22.16
CA THR A 702 14.18 -6.23 -23.13
C THR A 702 13.01 -6.73 -23.96
N ILE A 703 13.19 -6.84 -25.28
CA ILE A 703 12.14 -7.32 -26.20
C ILE A 703 12.73 -8.46 -27.03
N LEU A 704 12.07 -9.63 -26.97
CA LEU A 704 12.35 -10.77 -27.82
C LEU A 704 11.19 -10.96 -28.80
N SER A 705 11.49 -10.92 -30.09
CA SER A 705 10.55 -11.16 -31.19
C SER A 705 10.75 -12.56 -31.79
N ASP A 706 9.81 -13.00 -32.62
CA ASP A 706 9.82 -14.33 -33.26
C ASP A 706 9.86 -15.49 -32.25
N VAL A 707 9.23 -15.27 -31.08
CA VAL A 707 9.20 -16.25 -29.99
C VAL A 707 8.21 -17.36 -30.32
N ARG A 708 8.61 -18.61 -30.08
CA ARG A 708 7.78 -19.81 -30.34
C ARG A 708 7.49 -20.57 -29.05
N VAL A 709 6.40 -21.34 -29.03
CA VAL A 709 5.88 -21.99 -27.81
C VAL A 709 6.83 -23.05 -27.22
N GLU A 710 7.73 -23.59 -28.03
CA GLU A 710 8.74 -24.56 -27.62
C GLU A 710 9.94 -23.95 -26.88
N MET A 711 10.14 -22.62 -26.99
CA MET A 711 11.27 -21.93 -26.37
C MET A 711 11.15 -21.90 -24.84
N GLU A 712 12.27 -22.06 -24.15
CA GLU A 712 12.32 -22.02 -22.68
C GLU A 712 11.84 -20.67 -22.13
N CYS A 713 12.24 -19.55 -22.75
CA CYS A 713 11.81 -18.21 -22.37
C CYS A 713 10.28 -18.01 -22.45
N TYR A 714 9.59 -18.75 -23.34
CA TYR A 714 8.13 -18.78 -23.40
C TYR A 714 7.52 -19.68 -22.33
N LYS A 715 8.08 -20.89 -22.17
CA LYS A 715 7.58 -21.91 -21.23
C LYS A 715 7.74 -21.51 -19.77
N GLU A 716 8.81 -20.81 -19.41
CA GLU A 716 9.02 -20.30 -18.05
C GLU A 716 8.43 -18.90 -17.87
N GLU A 717 7.96 -18.60 -16.66
CA GLU A 717 7.61 -17.23 -16.29
C GLU A 717 8.88 -16.40 -16.17
N ILE A 718 8.91 -15.25 -16.86
CA ILE A 718 10.10 -14.39 -16.89
C ILE A 718 10.27 -13.67 -15.56
N PHE A 719 9.22 -12.99 -15.08
CA PHE A 719 9.22 -12.20 -13.85
C PHE A 719 10.30 -11.10 -13.82
N GLY A 720 10.40 -10.37 -14.93
CA GLY A 720 11.38 -9.31 -15.16
C GLY A 720 10.93 -8.43 -16.32
N PRO A 721 11.66 -7.34 -16.64
CA PRO A 721 11.26 -6.37 -17.65
C PRO A 721 11.57 -6.89 -19.07
N VAL A 722 11.00 -8.04 -19.43
CA VAL A 722 11.17 -8.69 -20.74
C VAL A 722 9.81 -8.98 -21.36
N LEU A 723 9.60 -8.47 -22.58
CA LEU A 723 8.39 -8.69 -23.35
C LEU A 723 8.68 -9.66 -24.50
N LEU A 724 7.89 -10.71 -24.61
CA LEU A 724 7.94 -11.70 -25.68
C LEU A 724 6.91 -11.32 -26.75
N CYS A 725 7.33 -11.22 -28.01
CA CYS A 725 6.46 -10.96 -29.14
C CYS A 725 6.35 -12.21 -30.02
N MET A 726 5.11 -12.59 -30.29
CA MET A 726 4.72 -13.73 -31.11
C MET A 726 3.77 -13.26 -32.22
N GLU A 727 3.72 -14.01 -33.32
CA GLU A 727 2.84 -13.71 -34.44
C GLU A 727 2.00 -14.93 -34.81
N VAL A 728 0.74 -14.69 -35.18
CA VAL A 728 -0.17 -15.67 -35.78
C VAL A 728 -0.75 -15.09 -37.08
N GLY A 729 -1.34 -15.94 -37.92
CA GLY A 729 -1.91 -15.55 -39.22
C GLY A 729 -2.98 -14.44 -39.15
N ALA A 730 -3.25 -13.78 -40.28
CA ALA A 730 -4.14 -12.60 -40.36
C ALA A 730 -5.61 -12.85 -40.02
N ASP A 731 -6.06 -14.10 -40.17
CA ASP A 731 -7.46 -14.48 -39.95
C ASP A 731 -7.66 -15.34 -38.69
N SER A 732 -6.65 -15.43 -37.81
CA SER A 732 -6.62 -16.47 -36.77
C SER A 732 -6.66 -15.94 -35.33
N LEU A 733 -7.63 -15.09 -35.01
CA LEU A 733 -8.01 -14.83 -33.60
C LEU A 733 -8.20 -16.14 -32.82
N GLU A 734 -8.78 -17.15 -33.47
CA GLU A 734 -8.96 -18.48 -32.91
C GLU A 734 -7.64 -19.20 -32.61
N GLU A 735 -6.63 -19.05 -33.47
CA GLU A 735 -5.30 -19.60 -33.20
C GLU A 735 -4.64 -18.89 -32.02
N ALA A 736 -4.77 -17.57 -31.91
CA ALA A 736 -4.29 -16.82 -30.75
C ALA A 736 -4.99 -17.26 -29.45
N ILE A 737 -6.32 -17.42 -29.46
CA ILE A 737 -7.09 -17.94 -28.31
C ILE A 737 -6.62 -19.35 -27.95
N ASN A 738 -6.51 -20.24 -28.95
CA ASN A 738 -6.06 -21.62 -28.74
C ASN A 738 -4.62 -21.70 -28.21
N LEU A 739 -3.73 -20.82 -28.66
CA LEU A 739 -2.36 -20.72 -28.17
C LEU A 739 -2.34 -20.36 -26.67
N ILE A 740 -3.17 -19.40 -26.25
CA ILE A 740 -3.28 -19.00 -24.85
C ILE A 740 -3.96 -20.11 -24.04
N ASN A 741 -5.04 -20.71 -24.53
CA ASN A 741 -5.75 -21.79 -23.84
C ASN A 741 -4.88 -23.05 -23.65
N ARG A 742 -3.99 -23.35 -24.62
CA ARG A 742 -2.98 -24.42 -24.49
C ARG A 742 -1.86 -24.06 -23.53
N ASN A 743 -1.66 -22.77 -23.22
CA ASN A 743 -0.71 -22.39 -22.20
C ASN A 743 -1.18 -22.97 -20.87
N LYS A 744 -0.23 -23.51 -20.13
CA LYS A 744 -0.53 -24.09 -18.85
C LYS A 744 -0.95 -23.05 -17.81
N TYR A 745 -0.35 -21.86 -17.90
CA TYR A 745 -0.65 -20.73 -17.05
C TYR A 745 -1.78 -19.93 -17.69
N SER A 746 -2.73 -19.47 -16.88
CA SER A 746 -3.93 -18.79 -17.40
C SER A 746 -4.53 -17.82 -16.37
N SER A 747 -3.68 -17.03 -15.71
CA SER A 747 -4.12 -16.06 -14.69
C SER A 747 -4.95 -14.95 -15.33
N GLY A 748 -4.39 -14.26 -16.33
CA GLY A 748 -5.08 -13.24 -17.10
C GLY A 748 -4.71 -13.24 -18.58
N ALA A 749 -5.64 -12.80 -19.41
CA ALA A 749 -5.43 -12.58 -20.83
C ALA A 749 -6.15 -11.30 -21.26
N SER A 750 -5.65 -10.64 -22.30
CA SER A 750 -6.27 -9.42 -22.83
C SER A 750 -6.35 -9.43 -24.35
N ILE A 751 -7.31 -8.71 -24.91
CA ILE A 751 -7.42 -8.44 -26.35
C ILE A 751 -7.49 -6.93 -26.59
N PHE A 752 -6.75 -6.45 -27.58
CA PHE A 752 -6.87 -5.09 -28.10
C PHE A 752 -7.50 -5.14 -29.49
N THR A 753 -8.66 -4.48 -29.65
CA THR A 753 -9.46 -4.47 -30.88
C THR A 753 -10.54 -3.39 -30.83
N THR A 754 -11.00 -2.93 -31.98
CA THR A 754 -12.21 -2.10 -32.12
C THR A 754 -13.45 -2.94 -32.49
N SER A 755 -13.25 -4.20 -32.87
CA SER A 755 -14.29 -5.13 -33.25
C SER A 755 -15.00 -5.75 -32.04
N ALA A 756 -16.27 -5.41 -31.86
CA ALA A 756 -17.11 -6.00 -30.82
C ALA A 756 -17.28 -7.53 -31.01
N ALA A 757 -17.27 -8.01 -32.25
CA ALA A 757 -17.36 -9.44 -32.53
C ALA A 757 -16.10 -10.19 -32.06
N ALA A 758 -14.91 -9.63 -32.30
CA ALA A 758 -13.65 -10.19 -31.84
C ALA A 758 -13.57 -10.18 -30.30
N ALA A 759 -13.96 -9.06 -29.68
CA ALA A 759 -14.00 -8.93 -28.23
C ALA A 759 -14.96 -9.94 -27.57
N SER A 760 -16.16 -10.11 -28.14
CA SER A 760 -17.17 -11.07 -27.66
C SER A 760 -16.67 -12.51 -27.79
N LYS A 761 -16.11 -12.89 -28.95
CA LYS A 761 -15.52 -14.22 -29.18
C LYS A 761 -14.39 -14.51 -28.18
N PHE A 762 -13.47 -13.56 -28.02
CA PHE A 762 -12.39 -13.68 -27.05
C PHE A 762 -12.92 -13.87 -25.62
N GLN A 763 -13.86 -13.04 -25.19
CA GLN A 763 -14.46 -13.12 -23.86
C GLN A 763 -15.14 -14.47 -23.60
N SER A 764 -15.79 -15.08 -24.59
CA SER A 764 -16.48 -16.35 -24.44
C SER A 764 -15.57 -17.57 -24.50
N GLU A 765 -14.51 -17.53 -25.31
CA GLU A 765 -13.68 -18.70 -25.62
C GLU A 765 -12.37 -18.76 -24.84
N ILE A 766 -11.89 -17.64 -24.28
CA ILE A 766 -10.67 -17.63 -23.48
C ILE A 766 -10.91 -18.29 -22.12
N GLU A 767 -10.01 -19.18 -21.71
CA GLU A 767 -10.10 -19.92 -20.44
C GLU A 767 -9.38 -19.20 -19.28
N ALA A 768 -8.89 -17.98 -19.50
CA ALA A 768 -8.21 -17.16 -18.50
C ALA A 768 -9.16 -16.67 -17.40
N GLY A 769 -8.69 -16.69 -16.16
CA GLY A 769 -9.49 -16.26 -15.00
C GLY A 769 -9.84 -14.77 -15.01
N GLN A 770 -9.00 -13.95 -15.64
CA GLN A 770 -9.18 -12.50 -15.78
C GLN A 770 -9.06 -12.10 -17.24
N VAL A 771 -10.08 -11.42 -17.76
CA VAL A 771 -10.18 -11.08 -19.19
C VAL A 771 -10.21 -9.57 -19.36
N GLY A 772 -9.24 -9.04 -20.10
CA GLY A 772 -9.16 -7.61 -20.46
C GLY A 772 -9.61 -7.37 -21.90
N ILE A 773 -10.46 -6.37 -22.13
CA ILE A 773 -10.80 -5.88 -23.48
C ILE A 773 -10.34 -4.43 -23.55
N ASN A 774 -9.33 -4.16 -24.37
CA ASN A 774 -8.60 -2.88 -24.45
C ASN A 774 -8.02 -2.42 -23.11
N VAL A 775 -7.81 -3.36 -22.17
CA VAL A 775 -7.23 -3.14 -20.86
C VAL A 775 -6.12 -4.19 -20.67
N PRO A 776 -4.85 -3.79 -20.48
CA PRO A 776 -3.73 -4.74 -20.41
C PRO A 776 -3.72 -5.58 -19.12
N VAL A 777 -4.16 -5.01 -18.00
CA VAL A 777 -4.14 -5.65 -16.69
C VAL A 777 -5.56 -5.63 -16.14
N ALA A 778 -6.27 -6.74 -16.32
CA ALA A 778 -7.66 -6.90 -15.86
C ALA A 778 -7.75 -7.25 -14.37
N ALA A 779 -6.92 -6.63 -13.53
CA ALA A 779 -6.91 -6.90 -12.09
C ALA A 779 -8.25 -6.42 -11.46
N PRO A 780 -9.01 -7.30 -10.79
CA PRO A 780 -10.32 -6.95 -10.27
C PRO A 780 -10.25 -5.91 -9.15
N LEU A 781 -11.31 -5.12 -9.01
CA LEU A 781 -11.52 -4.25 -7.85
C LEU A 781 -11.75 -5.09 -6.58
N PRO A 782 -11.47 -4.56 -5.37
CA PRO A 782 -11.47 -5.32 -4.11
C PRO A 782 -12.81 -5.97 -3.74
N PHE A 783 -13.93 -5.51 -4.33
CA PHE A 783 -15.27 -6.06 -4.14
C PHE A 783 -15.62 -7.19 -5.12
N PHE A 784 -14.80 -7.39 -6.16
CA PHE A 784 -14.74 -8.63 -6.93
C PHE A 784 -13.68 -9.55 -6.34
N SER A 785 -13.74 -10.83 -6.67
CA SER A 785 -12.75 -11.81 -6.23
C SER A 785 -11.59 -11.86 -7.23
N SER A 786 -10.35 -11.96 -6.76
CA SER A 786 -9.19 -12.15 -7.64
C SER A 786 -9.16 -13.60 -8.11
N ASN A 787 -9.67 -13.82 -9.33
CA ASN A 787 -9.77 -15.16 -9.91
C ASN A 787 -8.51 -15.48 -10.70
N GLY A 788 -7.79 -16.53 -10.33
CA GLY A 788 -6.89 -17.22 -11.26
C GLY A 788 -7.61 -18.46 -11.80
N SER A 789 -7.24 -18.93 -13.00
CA SER A 789 -7.71 -20.22 -13.50
C SER A 789 -6.55 -21.18 -13.76
N LYS A 790 -6.91 -22.46 -13.91
CA LYS A 790 -5.98 -23.59 -14.14
C LYS A 790 -4.90 -23.64 -13.05
N ALA A 791 -3.65 -23.72 -13.46
CA ALA A 791 -2.50 -23.86 -12.60
C ALA A 791 -2.19 -22.61 -11.74
N SER A 792 -2.73 -21.45 -12.13
CA SER A 792 -2.43 -20.15 -11.48
C SER A 792 -3.14 -19.97 -10.13
N PHE A 793 -4.08 -20.86 -9.78
CA PHE A 793 -4.83 -20.84 -8.53
C PHE A 793 -5.09 -22.27 -8.03
N SER A 794 -5.02 -22.49 -6.72
CA SER A 794 -5.44 -23.74 -6.09
C SER A 794 -6.37 -23.47 -4.91
N GLY A 795 -7.56 -24.08 -4.96
CA GLY A 795 -8.67 -23.87 -4.04
C GLY A 795 -9.97 -23.56 -4.78
N ASP A 796 -11.08 -23.48 -4.05
CA ASP A 796 -12.41 -23.18 -4.62
C ASP A 796 -12.87 -21.73 -4.36
N LEU A 797 -12.18 -21.03 -3.44
CA LEU A 797 -12.56 -19.69 -2.98
C LEU A 797 -11.38 -18.72 -3.17
N ASN A 798 -11.57 -17.75 -4.06
CA ASN A 798 -10.59 -16.73 -4.40
C ASN A 798 -10.35 -15.68 -3.30
N PHE A 799 -9.32 -14.87 -3.50
CA PHE A 799 -8.93 -13.78 -2.59
C PHE A 799 -9.88 -12.57 -2.67
N SER A 800 -10.02 -11.87 -1.54
CA SER A 800 -10.82 -10.64 -1.41
C SER A 800 -12.29 -10.80 -1.81
N GLY A 801 -13.06 -9.70 -1.80
CA GLY A 801 -14.48 -9.71 -2.16
C GLY A 801 -15.33 -10.69 -1.32
N LYS A 802 -16.41 -11.18 -1.94
CA LYS A 802 -17.29 -12.19 -1.34
C LYS A 802 -16.59 -13.54 -1.15
N ALA A 803 -15.68 -13.93 -2.05
CA ALA A 803 -14.96 -15.20 -1.92
C ALA A 803 -14.08 -15.22 -0.66
N GLY A 804 -13.37 -14.13 -0.35
CA GLY A 804 -12.62 -13.99 0.89
C GLY A 804 -13.48 -14.10 2.14
N LEU A 805 -14.69 -13.50 2.12
CA LEU A 805 -15.67 -13.69 3.19
C LEU A 805 -16.05 -15.17 3.36
N HIS A 806 -16.34 -15.87 2.27
CA HIS A 806 -16.67 -17.30 2.29
C HIS A 806 -15.49 -18.16 2.77
N PHE A 807 -14.27 -17.80 2.39
CA PHE A 807 -13.07 -18.53 2.79
C PHE A 807 -12.87 -18.45 4.29
N TYR A 808 -12.96 -17.24 4.86
CA TYR A 808 -12.72 -16.96 6.28
C TYR A 808 -13.93 -17.19 7.19
N THR A 809 -15.07 -17.67 6.67
CA THR A 809 -16.24 -18.00 7.48
C THR A 809 -16.79 -19.38 7.14
N LYS A 810 -17.54 -19.98 8.06
CA LYS A 810 -18.36 -21.16 7.80
C LYS A 810 -19.83 -20.82 8.01
N VAL A 811 -20.69 -21.38 7.16
CA VAL A 811 -22.14 -21.24 7.32
C VAL A 811 -22.61 -22.28 8.34
N LYS A 812 -23.39 -21.83 9.31
CA LYS A 812 -24.16 -22.67 10.23
C LYS A 812 -25.64 -22.43 9.97
N THR A 813 -26.37 -23.48 9.63
CA THR A 813 -27.83 -23.43 9.50
C THR A 813 -28.47 -23.84 10.83
N VAL A 814 -29.40 -23.03 11.31
CA VAL A 814 -30.16 -23.26 12.54
C VAL A 814 -31.62 -23.41 12.16
N THR A 815 -32.17 -24.59 12.41
CA THR A 815 -33.61 -24.83 12.39
C THR A 815 -34.13 -24.71 13.82
N ARG A 816 -35.08 -23.82 14.03
CA ARG A 816 -35.60 -23.50 15.37
C ARG A 816 -37.10 -23.71 15.41
N GLN A 817 -37.52 -24.54 16.36
CA GLN A 817 -38.90 -24.71 16.76
C GLN A 817 -38.96 -24.56 18.28
N TRP A 818 -39.94 -23.82 18.79
CA TRP A 818 -40.24 -23.76 20.22
C TRP A 818 -41.47 -24.62 20.47
N GLN A 819 -41.34 -25.62 21.33
CA GLN A 819 -42.51 -26.36 21.81
C GLN A 819 -43.03 -25.66 23.06
N ASP A 820 -44.33 -25.38 23.11
CA ASP A 820 -44.98 -24.92 24.32
C ASP A 820 -44.97 -26.07 25.33
N PHE A 821 -44.03 -26.04 26.27
CA PHE A 821 -44.12 -26.88 27.46
C PHE A 821 -45.08 -26.21 28.44
N PRO A 822 -46.07 -26.92 29.02
CA PRO A 822 -46.90 -26.36 30.06
C PRO A 822 -46.00 -25.90 31.20
N SER A 823 -46.03 -24.60 31.47
CA SER A 823 -45.31 -23.98 32.58
C SER A 823 -45.74 -24.66 33.88
N SER A 824 -44.85 -25.40 34.52
CA SER A 824 -45.03 -25.70 35.94
C SER A 824 -44.85 -24.38 36.69
N ASP A 825 -45.97 -23.88 37.18
CA ASP A 825 -46.17 -22.84 38.18
C ASP A 825 -44.98 -21.92 38.52
N GLY A 826 -45.09 -20.67 38.07
CA GLY A 826 -44.69 -19.51 38.87
C GLY A 826 -43.19 -19.21 38.99
N VAL A 827 -42.61 -18.57 37.97
CA VAL A 827 -41.55 -17.58 38.20
C VAL A 827 -41.94 -16.30 37.47
N SER A 828 -42.49 -15.35 38.24
CA SER A 828 -42.78 -13.99 37.78
C SER A 828 -41.48 -13.22 37.54
N LEU A 829 -41.19 -12.89 36.29
CA LEU A 829 -40.23 -11.83 35.94
C LEU A 829 -41.01 -10.54 35.69
N GLY A 830 -41.17 -9.77 36.76
CA GLY A 830 -41.29 -8.32 36.83
C GLY A 830 -42.02 -7.57 35.71
N ASN A 831 -43.21 -7.09 36.05
CA ASN A 831 -43.99 -6.06 35.36
C ASN A 831 -43.14 -4.89 34.82
N THR A 832 -43.38 -4.51 33.56
CA THR A 832 -43.42 -3.12 33.14
C THR A 832 -44.65 -2.93 32.25
N GLU A 833 -45.61 -2.16 32.77
CA GLU A 833 -46.84 -1.74 32.09
C GLU A 833 -46.50 -1.03 30.78
N SER A 834 -47.04 -1.53 29.68
CA SER A 834 -47.15 -0.80 28.42
C SER A 834 -48.26 0.23 28.56
N LEU A 835 -47.88 1.52 28.60
CA LEU A 835 -48.78 2.64 28.31
C LEU A 835 -49.28 2.51 26.86
N ALA A 836 -50.42 1.86 26.68
CA ALA A 836 -51.16 1.88 25.43
C ALA A 836 -51.95 3.20 25.36
N PHE A 837 -51.56 4.07 24.42
CA PHE A 837 -52.42 5.16 23.98
C PHE A 837 -53.64 4.57 23.26
N THR A 838 -54.79 4.73 23.87
CA THR A 838 -56.11 4.49 23.29
C THR A 838 -56.41 5.56 22.24
N THR A 839 -56.67 5.15 21.00
CA THR A 839 -57.51 5.92 20.07
C THR A 839 -58.83 5.17 19.89
N SER A 840 -59.87 5.77 20.45
CA SER A 840 -61.27 5.39 20.32
C SER A 840 -61.83 5.83 18.96
N ASP A 841 -62.30 4.87 18.17
CA ASP A 841 -63.53 4.87 17.35
C ASP A 841 -63.38 3.69 16.37
N GLY A 842 -64.28 2.71 16.28
CA GLY A 842 -65.70 2.70 16.59
C GLY A 842 -66.48 2.38 15.31
N SER A 843 -66.44 1.12 14.83
CA SER A 843 -67.50 0.51 14.01
C SER A 843 -67.22 -0.96 13.66
N GLN A 844 -68.07 -1.83 14.24
CA GLN A 844 -68.75 -3.00 13.65
C GLN A 844 -67.90 -4.12 12.97
N GLN A 845 -67.91 -5.32 13.55
CA GLN A 845 -68.76 -6.49 13.15
C GLN A 845 -68.42 -7.01 11.73
N ILE A 846 -68.32 -8.30 11.39
CA ILE A 846 -68.58 -9.61 11.99
C ILE A 846 -68.06 -10.63 10.93
N GLN A 847 -67.60 -11.80 11.39
CA GLN A 847 -67.52 -13.10 10.68
C GLN A 847 -66.61 -13.33 9.44
N ASP A 848 -65.81 -14.40 9.61
CA ASP A 848 -65.54 -15.52 8.68
C ASP A 848 -64.92 -15.26 7.29
N ALA A 849 -63.61 -15.51 7.18
CA ALA A 849 -62.96 -16.45 6.23
C ALA A 849 -61.44 -16.48 6.43
#